data_AF-A0A9R0V4S8-F1
#
_entry.id   AF-A0A9R0V4S8-F1
#
_cell.length_a   1.000
_cell.length_b   1.000
_cell.length_c   1.000
_cell.angle_alpha   90.00
_cell.angle_beta   90.00
_cell.angle_gamma   90.00
#
_symmetry.space_group_name_H-M   'P 1'
#
loop_
_entity.id
_entity.type
_entity.pdbx_description
1 polymer ?
#
loop_
_entity_poly.entity_id
_entity_poly.type
_entity_poly.pdbx_seq_one_letter_code
_entity_poly.pdbx_strand_id
1 'polypeptide(L)'
;MPPLIYTLLGLLLLSYAAPRCSSAGDTLMAGQTLAAVGAGAGKLVSRNGKYALGFFQPATMIASTMSSSKSHHNTSSSSSWYFGIWFNKIPVFTTVWVANREEPIAHPNINSTQLRISSDGNLVIIVHHVGAGTESLVWSTHIVNRTQTTTTTTTLVLLNSGNLVLLPTNTSQEMPSWQSFDHPTDVVLPGVKLGWDKVTGLSNTIISKKSLINPGLGSYSVGLEGAMGMVLKRRNSPSVVYWQFVSSTTSTLVPIIRSLVDLDPRIKGLVNPTYVDNNREEYYMYTSPDESPPLFVSLDTSGQIKMMFWSQAKKTWETIGANPDGRCMTPATCGPFAVCNNNAHILSECMEGFSQKSPQDWEFNDRTGGCIRNTPLQYCGTSEKNMTSSKDMFRPIAQATLPYKPQLIALASTQTKCEEACLSSCSCTAYSFNNDKCSVWYGELLSVNMNDGIDFTAEDVLYIRLAAKDLSFRKNKRKPHVGVVTAGAIIGLGLLMLMVLLLIWMKKFKWCGFPLYGNQDNGGGIMAFRFTDLVRATKNFSEKLGGGGFGSVYKGVLNNSTSIAVKRLDGASQGEKQFRAEVSSVGLIQHINIVKLIGFCSQGDKRLLVYEHMSNGSLDGHLFKKSNANGDILNWNTRFQITLGIARGLSYLHQSCR
;
A
#
# COMPACT_ATOMS: atom_id res chain seq x y z
N MET A 1 31.61 -35.22 61.74
CA MET A 1 30.28 -34.80 61.29
C MET A 1 30.39 -33.52 60.47
N PRO A 2 30.39 -33.64 59.13
CA PRO A 2 29.76 -32.62 58.32
C PRO A 2 28.95 -33.25 57.19
N PRO A 3 27.70 -33.72 57.44
CA PRO A 3 26.79 -34.04 56.35
C PRO A 3 25.58 -33.09 56.26
N LEU A 4 25.29 -32.28 57.30
CA LEU A 4 24.03 -31.52 57.35
C LEU A 4 24.00 -30.27 56.47
N ILE A 5 25.14 -29.64 56.18
CA ILE A 5 25.17 -28.38 55.42
C ILE A 5 25.01 -28.64 53.91
N TYR A 6 25.55 -29.75 53.39
CA TYR A 6 25.39 -30.11 51.99
C TYR A 6 23.99 -30.65 51.67
N THR A 7 23.31 -31.29 52.63
CA THR A 7 21.91 -31.71 52.46
C THR A 7 20.94 -30.53 52.45
N LEU A 8 21.21 -29.47 53.24
CA LEU A 8 20.35 -28.28 53.25
C LEU A 8 20.48 -27.46 51.96
N LEU A 9 21.68 -27.36 51.39
CA LEU A 9 21.90 -26.65 50.12
C LEU A 9 21.29 -27.42 48.92
N GLY A 10 21.29 -28.75 48.97
CA GLY A 10 20.63 -29.60 47.97
C GLY A 10 19.10 -29.51 48.00
N LEU A 11 18.50 -29.36 49.19
CA LEU A 11 17.04 -29.19 49.35
C LEU A 11 16.55 -27.79 48.95
N LEU A 12 17.40 -26.76 49.05
CA LEU A 12 17.10 -25.40 48.56
C LEU A 12 17.25 -25.24 47.04
N LEU A 13 17.94 -26.15 46.36
CA LEU A 13 17.99 -26.21 44.89
C LEU A 13 16.87 -27.07 44.28
N LEU A 14 16.20 -27.91 45.07
CA LEU A 14 15.01 -28.67 44.68
C LEU A 14 13.69 -27.92 44.89
N SER A 15 13.71 -26.75 45.54
CA SER A 15 12.53 -25.89 45.76
C SER A 15 12.37 -24.77 44.72
N TYR A 16 13.29 -24.65 43.75
CA TYR A 16 12.98 -24.01 42.48
C TYR A 16 12.11 -24.96 41.65
N ALA A 17 10.84 -25.09 42.06
CA ALA A 17 9.80 -25.43 41.11
C ALA A 17 9.93 -24.41 39.98
N ALA A 18 10.46 -24.85 38.84
CA ALA A 18 10.29 -24.12 37.59
C ALA A 18 8.81 -23.72 37.55
N PRO A 19 8.48 -22.43 37.30
CA PRO A 19 7.08 -22.05 37.17
C PRO A 19 6.48 -23.05 36.20
N ARG A 20 5.42 -23.76 36.63
CA ARG A 20 4.71 -24.68 35.75
C ARG A 20 4.49 -23.92 34.46
N CYS A 21 5.20 -24.29 33.40
CA CYS A 21 4.77 -23.94 32.05
C CYS A 21 3.42 -24.61 31.95
N SER A 22 2.37 -23.89 32.32
CA SER A 22 1.01 -24.19 31.91
C SER A 22 1.11 -24.11 30.40
N SER A 23 1.32 -25.26 29.76
CA SER A 23 1.10 -25.40 28.34
C SER A 23 -0.32 -24.91 28.13
N ALA A 24 -0.45 -23.74 27.51
CA ALA A 24 -1.74 -23.20 27.13
C ALA A 24 -2.52 -24.32 26.44
N GLY A 25 -3.62 -24.76 27.06
CA GLY A 25 -4.46 -25.79 26.49
C GLY A 25 -5.10 -25.30 25.19
N ASP A 26 -5.58 -26.23 24.38
CA ASP A 26 -6.45 -25.95 23.24
C ASP A 26 -7.91 -25.81 23.65
N THR A 27 -8.22 -26.05 24.92
CA THR A 27 -9.57 -26.32 25.41
C THR A 27 -9.94 -25.43 26.60
N LEU A 28 -11.18 -24.93 26.62
CA LEU A 28 -11.81 -24.27 27.77
C LEU A 28 -13.12 -25.01 28.12
N MET A 29 -13.19 -25.51 29.34
CA MET A 29 -14.35 -26.26 29.85
C MET A 29 -15.39 -25.35 30.50
N ALA A 30 -16.65 -25.80 30.57
CA ALA A 30 -17.68 -25.10 31.32
C ALA A 30 -17.25 -24.87 32.79
N GLY A 31 -17.50 -23.68 33.31
CA GLY A 31 -17.05 -23.25 34.64
C GLY A 31 -15.64 -22.66 34.68
N GLN A 32 -14.84 -22.81 33.62
CA GLN A 32 -13.58 -22.07 33.47
C GLN A 32 -13.83 -20.71 32.84
N THR A 33 -13.00 -19.74 33.21
CA THR A 33 -13.01 -18.39 32.62
C THR A 33 -11.62 -18.04 32.11
N LEU A 34 -11.59 -17.21 31.07
CA LEU A 34 -10.37 -16.61 30.56
C LEU A 34 -10.47 -15.09 30.75
N ALA A 35 -9.72 -14.55 31.71
CA ALA A 35 -9.70 -13.12 31.97
C ALA A 35 -8.96 -12.38 30.83
N ALA A 36 -9.35 -11.14 30.56
CA ALA A 36 -8.69 -10.34 29.54
C ALA A 36 -7.29 -9.85 29.97
N VAL A 37 -7.15 -9.48 31.24
CA VAL A 37 -5.90 -8.99 31.84
C VAL A 37 -5.77 -9.46 33.30
N GLY A 38 -4.56 -9.41 33.84
CA GLY A 38 -4.29 -9.77 35.25
C GLY A 38 -4.18 -11.27 35.51
N ALA A 39 -4.46 -11.69 36.75
CA ALA A 39 -4.40 -13.09 37.15
C ALA A 39 -5.54 -13.88 36.48
N GLY A 40 -5.20 -14.90 35.69
CA GLY A 40 -6.14 -15.63 34.83
C GLY A 40 -6.16 -15.15 33.37
N ALA A 41 -5.38 -14.12 33.04
CA ALA A 41 -5.12 -13.78 31.64
C ALA A 41 -4.22 -14.83 30.99
N GLY A 42 -4.53 -15.17 29.75
CA GLY A 42 -3.82 -16.19 29.00
C GLY A 42 -4.31 -16.27 27.56
N LYS A 43 -3.93 -17.36 26.91
CA LYS A 43 -4.40 -17.71 25.57
C LYS A 43 -4.63 -19.21 25.51
N LEU A 44 -5.54 -19.63 24.64
CA LEU A 44 -5.58 -21.02 24.17
C LEU A 44 -4.63 -21.14 22.98
N VAL A 45 -4.01 -22.30 22.82
CA VAL A 45 -3.10 -22.59 21.71
C VAL A 45 -3.54 -23.91 21.08
N SER A 46 -3.70 -23.94 19.76
CA SER A 46 -4.08 -25.16 19.04
C SER A 46 -3.03 -26.26 19.31
N ARG A 47 -3.42 -27.54 19.26
CA ARG A 47 -2.52 -28.66 19.61
C ARG A 47 -1.23 -28.69 18.78
N ASN A 48 -1.28 -28.30 17.50
CA ASN A 48 -0.10 -28.16 16.62
C ASN A 48 0.72 -26.86 16.86
N GLY A 49 0.26 -25.99 17.76
CA GLY A 49 0.84 -24.70 18.10
C GLY A 49 0.71 -23.61 17.03
N LYS A 50 -0.02 -23.85 15.92
CA LYS A 50 -0.12 -22.95 14.77
C LYS A 50 -0.95 -21.71 15.07
N TYR A 51 -2.03 -21.86 15.83
CA TYR A 51 -2.97 -20.79 16.15
C TYR A 51 -3.04 -20.55 17.65
N ALA A 52 -3.32 -19.30 18.01
CA ALA A 52 -3.62 -18.90 19.38
C ALA A 52 -4.91 -18.08 19.41
N LEU A 53 -5.64 -18.19 20.52
CA LEU A 53 -6.88 -17.47 20.79
C LEU A 53 -6.76 -16.72 22.11
N GLY A 54 -7.13 -15.44 22.13
CA GLY A 54 -7.09 -14.64 23.35
C GLY A 54 -7.49 -13.17 23.14
N PHE A 55 -7.36 -12.39 24.19
CA PHE A 55 -7.55 -10.94 24.15
C PHE A 55 -6.29 -10.24 23.65
N PHE A 56 -6.45 -9.21 22.81
CA PHE A 56 -5.35 -8.47 22.23
C PHE A 56 -5.73 -7.01 21.94
N GLN A 57 -4.69 -6.18 21.79
CA GLN A 57 -4.76 -4.76 21.47
C GLN A 57 -3.96 -4.51 20.18
N PRO A 58 -4.61 -4.19 19.05
CA PRO A 58 -3.96 -4.16 17.73
C PRO A 58 -2.76 -3.21 17.65
N ALA A 59 -2.90 -1.98 18.12
CA ALA A 59 -1.83 -0.96 18.03
C ALA A 59 -0.55 -1.40 18.77
N THR A 60 -0.68 -1.95 19.97
CA THR A 60 0.45 -2.46 20.77
C THR A 60 1.11 -3.68 20.11
N MET A 61 0.30 -4.58 19.55
CA MET A 61 0.80 -5.77 18.87
C MET A 61 1.51 -5.43 17.55
N ILE A 62 1.07 -4.40 16.82
CA ILE A 62 1.72 -3.98 15.57
C ILE A 62 2.98 -3.18 15.86
N ALA A 63 2.94 -2.26 16.82
CA ALA A 63 4.11 -1.48 17.23
C ALA A 63 5.29 -2.36 17.70
N SER A 64 5.00 -3.46 18.42
CA SER A 64 6.04 -4.40 18.84
C SER A 64 6.68 -5.17 17.68
N THR A 65 5.98 -5.28 16.53
CA THR A 65 6.51 -5.93 15.31
C THR A 65 7.26 -4.98 14.38
N MET A 66 7.00 -3.67 14.47
CA MET A 66 7.61 -2.64 13.60
C MET A 66 8.87 -1.99 14.20
N SER A 67 9.60 -2.65 15.10
CA SER A 67 10.75 -2.04 15.78
C SER A 67 11.95 -1.76 14.84
N SER A 68 11.90 -0.65 14.12
CA SER A 68 13.08 0.04 13.58
C SER A 68 12.94 1.56 13.51
N SER A 69 11.81 2.15 13.92
CA SER A 69 11.66 3.61 14.00
C SER A 69 11.48 4.06 15.45
N LYS A 70 12.55 4.64 16.01
CA LYS A 70 12.48 5.42 17.25
C LYS A 70 11.70 6.71 16.97
N SER A 71 10.39 6.71 17.18
CA SER A 71 9.66 7.95 17.46
C SER A 71 8.96 7.83 18.80
N HIS A 72 9.54 8.49 19.82
CA HIS A 72 8.86 8.77 21.07
C HIS A 72 7.76 9.79 20.81
N HIS A 73 6.54 9.33 20.54
CA HIS A 73 5.34 10.12 20.76
C HIS A 73 4.38 9.30 21.61
N ASN A 74 3.92 9.90 22.71
CA ASN A 74 2.89 9.36 23.59
C ASN A 74 1.64 9.02 22.77
N THR A 75 1.41 7.74 22.51
CA THR A 75 0.23 7.23 21.82
C THR A 75 -0.98 7.28 22.75
N SER A 76 -1.66 8.43 22.80
CA SER A 76 -2.99 8.56 23.42
C SER A 76 -4.11 8.29 22.41
N SER A 77 -4.00 7.23 21.60
CA SER A 77 -5.16 6.71 20.87
C SER A 77 -5.87 5.71 21.79
N SER A 78 -7.13 5.95 22.13
CA SER A 78 -7.97 5.04 22.91
C SER A 78 -7.91 3.63 22.31
N SER A 79 -7.09 2.78 22.92
CA SER A 79 -6.71 1.50 22.33
C SER A 79 -7.69 0.44 22.79
N SER A 80 -8.71 0.21 21.96
CA SER A 80 -9.72 -0.78 22.26
C SER A 80 -9.16 -2.21 22.15
N TRP A 81 -9.74 -3.10 22.94
CA TRP A 81 -9.39 -4.50 23.04
C TRP A 81 -10.37 -5.37 22.28
N TYR A 82 -9.82 -6.47 21.75
CA TYR A 82 -10.54 -7.44 20.94
C TYR A 82 -10.20 -8.85 21.41
N PHE A 83 -11.10 -9.79 21.14
CA PHE A 83 -10.90 -11.21 21.33
C PHE A 83 -10.87 -11.90 19.98
N GLY A 84 -9.86 -12.73 19.71
CA GLY A 84 -9.71 -13.31 18.39
C GLY A 84 -8.58 -14.32 18.27
N ILE A 85 -8.42 -14.83 17.05
CA ILE A 85 -7.46 -15.88 16.68
C ILE A 85 -6.35 -15.26 15.83
N TRP A 86 -5.11 -15.67 16.04
CA TRP A 86 -3.96 -15.26 15.24
C TRP A 86 -2.97 -16.41 15.01
N PHE A 87 -2.05 -16.23 14.06
CA PHE A 87 -0.92 -17.15 13.85
C PHE A 87 0.08 -17.05 15.01
N ASN A 88 0.21 -18.13 15.79
CA ASN A 88 0.98 -18.13 17.05
C ASN A 88 2.51 -18.23 16.83
N LYS A 89 2.94 -18.93 15.77
CA LYS A 89 4.37 -19.15 15.45
C LYS A 89 4.97 -18.08 14.53
N ILE A 90 4.14 -17.15 14.03
CA ILE A 90 4.58 -16.10 13.10
C ILE A 90 4.96 -14.85 13.92
N PRO A 91 6.16 -14.28 13.72
CA PRO A 91 6.61 -13.12 14.49
C PRO A 91 5.83 -11.84 14.15
N VAL A 92 5.21 -11.78 12.97
CA VAL A 92 4.32 -10.69 12.56
C VAL A 92 2.91 -10.98 13.05
N PHE A 93 2.40 -10.18 13.98
CA PHE A 93 1.08 -10.35 14.56
C PHE A 93 -0.01 -10.25 13.47
N THR A 94 -0.66 -11.38 13.19
CA THR A 94 -1.59 -11.53 12.07
C THR A 94 -2.85 -12.24 12.55
N THR A 95 -3.93 -11.48 12.72
CA THR A 95 -5.24 -12.00 13.14
C THR A 95 -5.97 -12.66 11.97
N VAL A 96 -6.60 -13.79 12.22
CA VAL A 96 -7.39 -14.56 11.23
C VAL A 96 -8.89 -14.57 11.56
N TRP A 97 -9.26 -14.26 12.80
CA TRP A 97 -10.65 -14.17 13.24
C TRP A 97 -10.78 -13.24 14.45
N VAL A 98 -11.89 -12.51 14.57
CA VAL A 98 -12.17 -11.56 15.67
C VAL A 98 -13.65 -11.62 16.05
N ALA A 99 -13.94 -11.89 17.31
CA ALA A 99 -15.31 -12.03 17.83
C ALA A 99 -16.03 -10.68 17.93
N ASN A 100 -15.54 -9.80 18.79
CA ASN A 100 -16.17 -8.53 19.15
C ASN A 100 -15.68 -7.37 18.26
N ARG A 101 -15.62 -7.60 16.94
CA ARG A 101 -15.13 -6.57 16.00
C ARG A 101 -16.07 -5.36 15.89
N GLU A 102 -17.35 -5.56 16.17
CA GLU A 102 -18.37 -4.49 16.13
C GLU A 102 -18.44 -3.70 17.44
N GLU A 103 -18.25 -4.38 18.57
CA GLU A 103 -18.25 -3.80 19.91
C GLU A 103 -16.90 -3.99 20.60
N PRO A 104 -15.94 -3.08 20.37
CA PRO A 104 -14.61 -3.19 20.93
C PRO A 104 -14.60 -2.76 22.41
N ILE A 105 -13.76 -3.40 23.23
CA ILE A 105 -13.75 -3.18 24.68
C ILE A 105 -12.79 -2.03 25.03
N ALA A 106 -13.31 -0.94 25.59
CA ALA A 106 -12.49 0.21 25.99
C ALA A 106 -11.94 0.07 27.42
N HIS A 107 -10.92 0.87 27.76
CA HIS A 107 -10.52 1.06 29.16
C HIS A 107 -11.56 1.93 29.89
N PRO A 108 -11.85 1.69 31.17
CA PRO A 108 -11.25 0.69 32.08
C PRO A 108 -11.91 -0.71 32.04
N ASN A 109 -12.96 -0.91 31.25
CA ASN A 109 -13.79 -2.14 31.24
C ASN A 109 -12.99 -3.43 31.00
N ILE A 110 -11.85 -3.34 30.30
CA ILE A 110 -10.99 -4.50 30.06
C ILE A 110 -10.53 -5.19 31.35
N ASN A 111 -10.33 -4.45 32.45
CA ASN A 111 -9.83 -4.99 33.72
C ASN A 111 -10.83 -5.95 34.39
N SER A 112 -12.11 -5.86 34.03
CA SER A 112 -13.17 -6.73 34.52
C SER A 112 -13.83 -7.55 33.40
N THR A 113 -13.17 -7.66 32.25
CA THR A 113 -13.65 -8.45 31.12
C THR A 113 -13.18 -9.90 31.21
N GLN A 114 -14.09 -10.84 30.95
CA GLN A 114 -13.78 -12.26 30.88
C GLN A 114 -14.59 -12.97 29.79
N LEU A 115 -13.98 -14.01 29.22
CA LEU A 115 -14.62 -14.99 28.36
C LEU A 115 -15.04 -16.20 29.19
N ARG A 116 -16.28 -16.67 29.04
CA ARG A 116 -16.75 -17.90 29.68
C ARG A 116 -17.83 -18.59 28.87
N ILE A 117 -18.06 -19.87 29.17
CA ILE A 117 -19.25 -20.58 28.70
C ILE A 117 -20.38 -20.27 29.70
N SER A 118 -21.48 -19.73 29.19
CA SER A 118 -22.68 -19.43 29.97
C SER A 118 -23.48 -20.71 30.26
N SER A 119 -24.43 -20.64 31.20
CA SER A 119 -25.24 -21.79 31.63
C SER A 119 -26.13 -22.37 30.52
N ASP A 120 -26.46 -21.56 29.51
CA ASP A 120 -27.16 -21.95 28.29
C ASP A 120 -26.23 -22.62 27.24
N GLY A 121 -24.93 -22.73 27.54
CA GLY A 121 -23.91 -23.32 26.68
C GLY A 121 -23.36 -22.38 25.61
N ASN A 122 -23.76 -21.10 25.61
CA ASN A 122 -23.18 -20.10 24.72
C ASN A 122 -21.82 -19.63 25.22
N LEU A 123 -20.89 -19.36 24.30
CA LEU A 123 -19.65 -18.66 24.61
C LEU A 123 -19.92 -17.16 24.68
N VAL A 124 -19.61 -16.54 25.81
CA VAL A 124 -19.90 -15.12 26.06
C VAL A 124 -18.65 -14.34 26.47
N ILE A 125 -18.56 -13.09 26.00
CA ILE A 125 -17.65 -12.07 26.51
C ILE A 125 -18.47 -11.12 27.37
N ILE A 126 -18.13 -11.01 28.65
CA ILE A 126 -18.84 -10.18 29.62
C ILE A 126 -17.90 -9.21 30.32
N VAL A 127 -18.42 -8.05 30.68
CA VAL A 127 -17.76 -7.07 31.55
C VAL A 127 -18.48 -7.07 32.89
N HIS A 128 -17.74 -7.28 33.97
CA HIS A 128 -18.28 -7.25 35.33
C HIS A 128 -18.12 -5.84 35.94
N HIS A 129 -19.23 -5.19 36.29
CA HIS A 129 -19.23 -3.84 36.86
C HIS A 129 -19.24 -3.91 38.39
N VAL A 130 -18.05 -3.94 38.99
CA VAL A 130 -17.85 -4.13 40.45
C VAL A 130 -18.65 -3.13 41.30
N GLY A 131 -18.84 -1.90 40.81
CA GLY A 131 -19.60 -0.86 41.53
C GLY A 131 -21.12 -1.00 41.46
N ALA A 132 -21.67 -1.73 40.48
CA ALA A 132 -23.12 -1.86 40.26
C ALA A 132 -23.64 -3.28 40.53
N GLY A 133 -22.75 -4.28 40.69
CA GLY A 133 -23.15 -5.68 40.81
C GLY A 133 -23.81 -6.25 39.55
N THR A 134 -23.60 -5.60 38.39
CA THR A 134 -24.21 -5.97 37.11
C THR A 134 -23.16 -6.50 36.12
N GLU A 135 -23.60 -7.40 35.24
CA GLU A 135 -22.81 -7.88 34.10
C GLU A 135 -23.37 -7.26 32.80
N SER A 136 -22.49 -6.80 31.92
CA SER A 136 -22.89 -6.41 30.56
C SER A 136 -22.30 -7.39 29.54
N LEU A 137 -23.16 -7.89 28.65
CA LEU A 137 -22.77 -8.74 27.52
C LEU A 137 -22.16 -7.89 26.41
N VAL A 138 -20.97 -8.28 25.93
CA VAL A 138 -20.28 -7.63 24.78
C VAL A 138 -20.44 -8.47 23.51
N TRP A 139 -20.40 -9.80 23.64
CA TRP A 139 -20.51 -10.71 22.51
C TRP A 139 -20.96 -12.09 22.98
N SER A 140 -21.75 -12.80 22.18
CA SER A 140 -22.18 -14.17 22.45
C SER A 140 -22.23 -14.98 21.16
N THR A 141 -21.98 -16.29 21.25
CA THR A 141 -22.51 -17.23 20.26
C THR A 141 -24.03 -17.23 20.36
N HIS A 142 -24.75 -17.15 19.26
CA HIS A 142 -26.22 -17.16 19.25
C HIS A 142 -26.73 -18.56 18.87
N ILE A 143 -26.54 -19.56 19.73
CA ILE A 143 -26.99 -20.93 19.45
C ILE A 143 -28.49 -21.02 19.69
N VAL A 144 -29.28 -20.95 18.62
CA VAL A 144 -30.74 -21.03 18.64
C VAL A 144 -31.15 -22.51 18.64
N ASN A 145 -31.48 -23.07 19.82
CA ASN A 145 -32.31 -24.28 20.04
C ASN A 145 -32.09 -24.98 21.39
N ARG A 146 -31.26 -24.46 22.30
CA ARG A 146 -31.12 -25.07 23.63
C ARG A 146 -32.25 -24.59 24.54
N THR A 147 -33.26 -25.44 24.75
CA THR A 147 -34.14 -25.32 25.90
C THR A 147 -33.31 -25.47 27.17
N GLN A 148 -33.60 -24.66 28.20
CA GLN A 148 -32.91 -24.63 29.51
C GLN A 148 -32.83 -25.99 30.23
N THR A 149 -33.47 -27.04 29.69
CA THR A 149 -33.64 -28.36 30.29
C THR A 149 -32.64 -29.43 29.84
N THR A 150 -31.70 -29.14 28.92
CA THR A 150 -30.67 -30.12 28.52
C THR A 150 -29.30 -29.81 29.13
N THR A 151 -28.92 -30.56 30.16
CA THR A 151 -27.63 -30.58 30.88
C THR A 151 -26.48 -31.11 30.01
N THR A 152 -26.32 -30.57 28.80
CA THR A 152 -25.20 -30.89 27.93
C THR A 152 -24.07 -29.92 28.22
N THR A 153 -23.10 -30.37 29.01
CA THR A 153 -21.85 -29.62 29.21
C THR A 153 -21.21 -29.36 27.84
N THR A 154 -20.89 -28.09 27.59
CA THR A 154 -20.29 -27.66 26.32
C THR A 154 -18.81 -27.37 26.57
N THR A 155 -17.97 -27.75 25.62
CA THR A 155 -16.53 -27.52 25.67
C THR A 155 -16.11 -26.70 24.47
N LEU A 156 -15.31 -25.66 24.71
CA LEU A 156 -14.70 -24.84 23.66
C LEU A 156 -13.35 -25.42 23.28
N VAL A 157 -13.12 -25.66 22.00
CA VAL A 157 -11.84 -26.22 21.50
C VAL A 157 -11.32 -25.40 20.31
N LEU A 158 -10.05 -25.02 20.34
CA LEU A 158 -9.33 -24.44 19.21
C LEU A 158 -8.63 -25.54 18.40
N LEU A 159 -9.21 -25.90 17.26
CA LEU A 159 -8.70 -26.98 16.40
C LEU A 159 -7.39 -26.60 15.69
N ASN A 160 -6.67 -27.61 15.21
CA ASN A 160 -5.41 -27.45 14.45
C ASN A 160 -5.55 -26.65 13.15
N SER A 161 -6.76 -26.60 12.58
CA SER A 161 -7.11 -25.79 11.41
C SER A 161 -7.24 -24.30 11.73
N GLY A 162 -7.35 -23.93 13.01
CA GLY A 162 -7.71 -22.60 13.47
C GLY A 162 -9.21 -22.40 13.67
N ASN A 163 -10.03 -23.43 13.43
CA ASN A 163 -11.46 -23.38 13.71
C ASN A 163 -11.70 -23.49 15.23
N LEU A 164 -12.34 -22.49 15.81
CA LEU A 164 -12.86 -22.50 17.17
C LEU A 164 -14.25 -23.13 17.18
N VAL A 165 -14.44 -24.18 17.96
CA VAL A 165 -15.69 -24.95 17.98
C VAL A 165 -16.25 -25.12 19.39
N LEU A 166 -17.58 -25.13 19.50
CA LEU A 166 -18.30 -25.54 20.71
C LEU A 166 -18.84 -26.95 20.51
N LEU A 167 -18.32 -27.90 21.31
CA LEU A 167 -18.68 -29.31 21.26
C LEU A 167 -19.58 -29.69 22.44
N PRO A 168 -20.72 -30.36 22.22
CA PRO A 168 -21.47 -31.01 23.29
C PRO A 168 -20.72 -32.25 23.77
N THR A 169 -20.52 -32.40 25.07
CA THR A 169 -19.73 -33.53 25.63
C THR A 169 -20.48 -34.87 25.63
N ASN A 170 -21.81 -34.88 25.48
CA ASN A 170 -22.66 -36.06 25.71
C ASN A 170 -23.33 -36.62 24.45
N THR A 171 -23.00 -36.13 23.26
CA THR A 171 -23.57 -36.65 22.01
C THR A 171 -22.50 -37.40 21.23
N SER A 172 -22.85 -38.60 20.77
CA SER A 172 -22.18 -39.33 19.68
C SER A 172 -22.23 -38.59 18.33
N GLN A 173 -22.67 -37.33 18.31
CA GLN A 173 -22.59 -36.42 17.19
C GLN A 173 -21.24 -35.69 17.24
N GLU A 174 -20.41 -35.93 16.23
CA GLU A 174 -19.14 -35.22 15.99
C GLU A 174 -19.34 -33.77 15.50
N MET A 175 -20.60 -33.35 15.28
CA MET A 175 -20.89 -32.04 14.71
C MET A 175 -20.90 -30.94 15.79
N PRO A 176 -20.15 -29.84 15.59
CA PRO A 176 -20.12 -28.75 16.55
C PRO A 176 -21.45 -28.00 16.59
N SER A 177 -21.85 -27.54 17.78
CA SER A 177 -23.05 -26.70 17.96
C SER A 177 -22.85 -25.26 17.45
N TRP A 178 -21.60 -24.84 17.34
CA TRP A 178 -21.18 -23.57 16.78
C TRP A 178 -19.72 -23.67 16.34
N GLN A 179 -19.36 -22.98 15.25
CA GLN A 179 -17.98 -22.88 14.81
C GLN A 179 -17.63 -21.52 14.21
N SER A 180 -16.40 -21.07 14.42
CA SER A 180 -15.90 -19.79 13.89
C SER A 180 -15.83 -19.74 12.37
N PHE A 181 -15.68 -20.89 11.70
CA PHE A 181 -15.59 -20.97 10.24
C PHE A 181 -16.91 -20.59 9.54
N ASP A 182 -18.05 -20.63 10.25
CA ASP A 182 -19.34 -20.15 9.77
C ASP A 182 -19.54 -18.65 10.00
N HIS A 183 -18.57 -17.98 10.64
CA HIS A 183 -18.58 -16.55 10.92
C HIS A 183 -17.22 -15.92 10.57
N PRO A 184 -16.76 -16.01 9.31
CA PRO A 184 -15.47 -15.46 8.93
C PRO A 184 -15.45 -13.93 9.06
N THR A 185 -14.26 -13.37 9.29
CA THR A 185 -14.10 -11.92 9.46
C THR A 185 -13.61 -11.24 8.18
N ASP A 186 -12.30 -11.02 8.05
CA ASP A 186 -11.66 -10.51 6.83
C ASP A 186 -10.72 -11.54 6.17
N VAL A 187 -10.56 -12.70 6.80
CA VAL A 187 -9.65 -13.78 6.39
C VAL A 187 -10.42 -15.08 6.14
N VAL A 188 -10.01 -15.82 5.11
CA VAL A 188 -10.47 -17.17 4.75
C VAL A 188 -9.28 -18.11 4.88
N LEU A 189 -9.32 -18.96 5.92
CA LEU A 189 -8.36 -20.04 6.14
C LEU A 189 -8.69 -21.28 5.31
N PRO A 190 -7.75 -22.23 5.14
CA PRO A 190 -8.06 -23.52 4.52
C PRO A 190 -9.22 -24.22 5.26
N GLY A 191 -10.21 -24.69 4.51
CA GLY A 191 -11.41 -25.34 5.04
C GLY A 191 -12.58 -24.41 5.39
N VAL A 192 -12.42 -23.08 5.30
CA VAL A 192 -13.54 -22.14 5.44
C VAL A 192 -14.41 -22.19 4.18
N LYS A 193 -15.73 -22.31 4.36
CA LYS A 193 -16.72 -22.30 3.28
C LYS A 193 -17.22 -20.88 3.05
N LEU A 194 -16.92 -20.30 1.89
CA LEU A 194 -17.43 -19.00 1.47
C LEU A 194 -18.61 -19.21 0.52
N GLY A 195 -19.83 -19.06 1.03
CA GLY A 195 -21.02 -19.49 0.34
C GLY A 195 -22.28 -19.46 1.19
N TRP A 196 -23.25 -20.29 0.82
CA TRP A 196 -24.60 -20.31 1.34
C TRP A 196 -24.93 -21.70 1.84
N ASP A 197 -25.45 -21.77 3.06
CA ASP A 197 -26.23 -22.90 3.51
C ASP A 197 -27.68 -22.68 3.10
N LYS A 198 -28.16 -23.48 2.15
CA LYS A 198 -29.52 -23.40 1.58
C LYS A 198 -30.59 -23.88 2.56
N VAL A 199 -30.20 -24.58 3.65
CA VAL A 199 -31.10 -25.07 4.70
C VAL A 199 -31.27 -24.03 5.79
N THR A 200 -30.16 -23.49 6.31
CA THR A 200 -30.20 -22.49 7.39
C THR A 200 -30.39 -21.06 6.90
N GLY A 201 -30.15 -20.81 5.60
CA GLY A 201 -30.12 -19.48 5.01
C GLY A 201 -28.87 -18.67 5.39
N LEU A 202 -27.91 -19.29 6.08
CA LEU A 202 -26.67 -18.63 6.47
C LEU A 202 -25.81 -18.37 5.23
N SER A 203 -25.45 -17.11 5.02
CA SER A 203 -24.54 -16.69 3.95
C SER A 203 -23.24 -16.18 4.56
N ASN A 204 -22.14 -16.86 4.26
CA ASN A 204 -20.81 -16.49 4.71
C ASN A 204 -20.25 -15.44 3.76
N THR A 205 -20.07 -14.23 4.29
CA THR A 205 -19.41 -13.11 3.59
C THR A 205 -18.24 -12.63 4.43
N ILE A 206 -17.13 -12.25 3.78
CA ILE A 206 -16.02 -11.63 4.48
C ILE A 206 -16.07 -10.12 4.30
N ILE A 207 -15.74 -9.40 5.36
CA ILE A 207 -15.78 -7.95 5.43
C ILE A 207 -14.40 -7.46 5.88
N SER A 208 -13.79 -6.61 5.06
CA SER A 208 -12.50 -5.94 5.33
C SER A 208 -12.45 -5.33 6.74
N LYS A 209 -11.25 -5.16 7.29
CA LYS A 209 -11.05 -4.33 8.48
C LYS A 209 -11.23 -2.85 8.13
N LYS A 210 -11.52 -1.99 9.11
CA LYS A 210 -11.45 -0.53 8.92
C LYS A 210 -10.02 -0.10 8.63
N SER A 211 -9.08 -0.62 9.43
CA SER A 211 -7.65 -0.35 9.28
C SER A 211 -6.81 -1.48 9.91
N LEU A 212 -5.48 -1.36 9.82
CA LEU A 212 -4.57 -2.30 10.46
C LEU A 212 -4.71 -2.31 11.99
N ILE A 213 -5.01 -1.15 12.59
CA ILE A 213 -5.16 -1.00 14.04
C ILE A 213 -6.62 -1.08 14.52
N ASN A 214 -7.59 -1.09 13.59
CA ASN A 214 -9.01 -1.21 13.89
C ASN A 214 -9.65 -2.37 13.11
N PRO A 215 -9.77 -3.57 13.73
CA PRO A 215 -10.41 -4.75 13.15
C PRO A 215 -11.92 -4.64 12.87
N GLY A 216 -12.55 -3.51 13.20
CA GLY A 216 -13.98 -3.31 12.99
C GLY A 216 -14.41 -3.43 11.54
N LEU A 217 -15.73 -3.36 11.30
CA LEU A 217 -16.29 -3.53 9.97
C LEU A 217 -15.83 -2.42 9.02
N GLY A 218 -15.04 -2.80 8.01
CA GLY A 218 -14.54 -1.94 6.96
C GLY A 218 -15.55 -1.70 5.84
N SER A 219 -15.07 -1.04 4.79
CA SER A 219 -15.90 -0.53 3.69
C SER A 219 -16.22 -1.55 2.61
N TYR A 220 -15.53 -2.70 2.59
CA TYR A 220 -15.63 -3.69 1.52
C TYR A 220 -16.08 -5.05 2.03
N SER A 221 -16.81 -5.78 1.18
CA SER A 221 -17.17 -7.18 1.38
C SER A 221 -16.98 -8.01 0.12
N VAL A 222 -16.74 -9.30 0.30
CA VAL A 222 -16.91 -10.30 -0.74
C VAL A 222 -17.74 -11.47 -0.24
N GLY A 223 -18.62 -11.96 -1.11
CA GLY A 223 -19.46 -13.11 -0.89
C GLY A 223 -20.03 -13.64 -2.19
N LEU A 224 -20.66 -14.80 -2.12
CA LEU A 224 -21.42 -15.37 -3.23
C LEU A 224 -22.79 -14.66 -3.29
N GLU A 225 -23.28 -14.25 -4.46
CA GLU A 225 -24.58 -13.58 -4.63
C GLU A 225 -25.37 -14.19 -5.80
N GLY A 226 -26.03 -15.33 -5.55
CA GLY A 226 -26.91 -15.99 -6.53
C GLY A 226 -26.30 -16.06 -7.93
N ALA A 227 -27.05 -15.62 -8.95
CA ALA A 227 -26.62 -15.63 -10.36
C ALA A 227 -25.39 -14.72 -10.66
N MET A 228 -25.03 -13.81 -9.76
CA MET A 228 -23.86 -12.93 -9.93
C MET A 228 -22.54 -13.61 -9.56
N GLY A 229 -22.59 -14.80 -8.93
CA GLY A 229 -21.38 -15.53 -8.51
C GLY A 229 -20.65 -14.82 -7.37
N MET A 230 -19.32 -14.89 -7.35
CA MET A 230 -18.51 -14.21 -6.33
C MET A 230 -18.45 -12.71 -6.62
N VAL A 231 -18.97 -11.90 -5.70
CA VAL A 231 -19.12 -10.44 -5.87
C VAL A 231 -18.29 -9.69 -4.84
N LEU A 232 -17.45 -8.78 -5.31
CA LEU A 232 -16.78 -7.79 -4.46
C LEU A 232 -17.55 -6.47 -4.55
N LYS A 233 -17.93 -5.96 -3.38
CA LYS A 233 -18.69 -4.72 -3.29
C LYS A 233 -18.20 -3.81 -2.18
N ARG A 234 -18.34 -2.51 -2.42
CA ARG A 234 -18.28 -1.50 -1.36
C ARG A 234 -19.62 -1.49 -0.63
N ARG A 235 -19.59 -1.64 0.69
CA ARG A 235 -20.76 -1.68 1.58
C ARG A 235 -21.29 -0.29 1.93
N ASN A 236 -20.36 0.65 2.14
CA ASN A 236 -20.69 2.02 2.53
C ASN A 236 -21.30 2.79 1.36
N SER A 237 -22.09 3.83 1.63
CA SER A 237 -22.74 4.62 0.58
C SER A 237 -21.72 5.46 -0.22
N PRO A 238 -21.76 5.47 -1.57
CA PRO A 238 -22.58 4.62 -2.43
C PRO A 238 -22.07 3.17 -2.44
N SER A 239 -23.01 2.22 -2.33
CA SER A 239 -22.73 0.80 -2.55
C SER A 239 -22.44 0.60 -4.04
N VAL A 240 -21.32 -0.06 -4.34
CA VAL A 240 -20.82 -0.27 -5.71
C VAL A 240 -20.24 -1.68 -5.80
N VAL A 241 -20.77 -2.47 -6.73
CA VAL A 241 -20.10 -3.68 -7.21
C VAL A 241 -19.01 -3.25 -8.19
N TYR A 242 -17.77 -3.60 -7.89
CA TYR A 242 -16.62 -3.22 -8.72
C TYR A 242 -15.88 -4.41 -9.30
N TRP A 243 -16.17 -5.61 -8.79
CA TRP A 243 -15.68 -6.84 -9.36
C TRP A 243 -16.70 -7.95 -9.14
N GLN A 244 -16.87 -8.79 -10.15
CA GLN A 244 -17.75 -9.95 -10.09
C GLN A 244 -17.18 -11.07 -10.94
N PHE A 245 -17.24 -12.30 -10.43
CA PHE A 245 -16.96 -13.50 -11.20
C PHE A 245 -18.28 -14.12 -11.64
N VAL A 246 -18.83 -13.59 -12.73
CA VAL A 246 -20.07 -14.11 -13.33
C VAL A 246 -19.73 -15.34 -14.14
N SER A 247 -20.37 -16.46 -13.82
CA SER A 247 -20.43 -17.56 -14.76
C SER A 247 -21.74 -18.31 -14.62
N SER A 248 -22.35 -18.64 -15.76
CA SER A 248 -23.51 -19.53 -15.87
C SER A 248 -23.25 -20.92 -15.27
N THR A 249 -21.98 -21.26 -15.07
CA THR A 249 -21.53 -22.37 -14.23
C THR A 249 -20.50 -21.81 -13.25
N THR A 250 -20.90 -21.58 -12.02
CA THR A 250 -20.10 -21.18 -10.84
C THR A 250 -18.89 -22.09 -10.53
N SER A 251 -18.53 -23.02 -11.42
CA SER A 251 -17.30 -23.83 -11.38
C SER A 251 -16.08 -23.15 -12.01
N THR A 252 -16.23 -22.09 -12.82
CA THR A 252 -15.15 -21.52 -13.64
C THR A 252 -14.06 -20.76 -12.87
N LEU A 253 -14.33 -20.29 -11.65
CA LEU A 253 -13.32 -19.63 -10.82
C LEU A 253 -12.24 -20.61 -10.34
N VAL A 254 -12.60 -21.88 -10.10
CA VAL A 254 -11.68 -22.93 -9.64
C VAL A 254 -10.50 -23.16 -10.61
N PRO A 255 -10.69 -23.40 -11.92
CA PRO A 255 -9.60 -23.58 -12.86
C PRO A 255 -8.74 -22.32 -13.05
N ILE A 256 -9.31 -21.11 -12.91
CA ILE A 256 -8.55 -19.85 -12.93
C ILE A 256 -7.60 -19.79 -11.74
N ILE A 257 -8.13 -20.02 -10.52
CA ILE A 257 -7.31 -20.03 -9.30
C ILE A 257 -6.23 -21.12 -9.41
N ARG A 258 -6.59 -22.32 -9.87
CA ARG A 258 -5.61 -23.42 -10.05
C ARG A 258 -4.49 -23.03 -11.00
N SER A 259 -4.82 -22.40 -12.13
CA SER A 259 -3.81 -21.93 -13.09
C SER A 259 -2.90 -20.87 -12.48
N LEU A 260 -3.44 -19.90 -11.73
CA LEU A 260 -2.65 -18.88 -11.04
C LEU A 260 -1.72 -19.49 -9.98
N VAL A 261 -2.20 -20.46 -9.21
CA VAL A 261 -1.41 -21.18 -8.20
C VAL A 261 -0.30 -22.00 -8.87
N ASP A 262 -0.59 -22.67 -9.98
CA ASP A 262 0.38 -23.51 -10.70
C ASP A 262 1.50 -22.71 -11.38
N LEU A 263 1.25 -21.42 -11.68
CA LEU A 263 2.25 -20.50 -12.21
C LEU A 263 3.26 -20.04 -11.16
N ASP A 264 2.90 -20.07 -9.87
CA ASP A 264 3.81 -19.70 -8.79
C ASP A 264 4.45 -20.95 -8.16
N PRO A 265 5.74 -21.23 -8.42
CA PRO A 265 6.41 -22.43 -7.92
C PRO A 265 6.47 -22.51 -6.38
N ARG A 266 6.24 -21.39 -5.66
CA ARG A 266 6.28 -21.35 -4.19
C ARG A 266 5.04 -21.95 -3.55
N ILE A 267 3.90 -21.94 -4.26
CA ILE A 267 2.62 -22.42 -3.74
C ILE A 267 1.97 -23.51 -4.59
N LYS A 268 2.62 -23.90 -5.69
CA LYS A 268 2.19 -25.01 -6.53
C LYS A 268 1.91 -26.26 -5.70
N GLY A 269 0.69 -26.79 -5.81
CA GLY A 269 0.24 -27.96 -5.05
C GLY A 269 -0.14 -27.71 -3.58
N LEU A 270 0.03 -26.50 -3.06
CA LEU A 270 -0.36 -26.15 -1.68
C LEU A 270 -1.80 -25.68 -1.54
N VAL A 271 -2.42 -25.25 -2.65
CA VAL A 271 -3.79 -24.73 -2.68
C VAL A 271 -4.61 -25.59 -3.61
N ASN A 272 -5.58 -26.31 -3.05
CA ASN A 272 -6.54 -27.06 -3.83
C ASN A 272 -7.93 -26.40 -3.71
N PRO A 273 -8.30 -25.52 -4.66
CA PRO A 273 -9.61 -24.88 -4.67
C PRO A 273 -10.71 -25.87 -5.09
N THR A 274 -11.86 -25.75 -4.46
CA THR A 274 -13.06 -26.56 -4.69
C THR A 274 -14.28 -25.67 -4.72
N TYR A 275 -15.21 -26.00 -5.61
CA TYR A 275 -16.55 -25.44 -5.67
C TYR A 275 -17.55 -26.58 -5.50
N VAL A 276 -18.53 -26.39 -4.62
CA VAL A 276 -19.57 -27.37 -4.34
C VAL A 276 -20.92 -26.68 -4.44
N ASP A 277 -21.85 -27.29 -5.16
CA ASP A 277 -23.24 -26.86 -5.28
C ASP A 277 -24.15 -28.09 -5.23
N ASN A 278 -24.90 -28.21 -4.15
CA ASN A 278 -25.86 -29.29 -3.97
C ASN A 278 -27.16 -28.76 -3.34
N ASN A 279 -28.10 -29.64 -2.99
CA ASN A 279 -29.41 -29.25 -2.46
C ASN A 279 -29.35 -28.60 -1.06
N ARG A 280 -28.22 -28.71 -0.35
CA ARG A 280 -28.03 -28.18 1.01
C ARG A 280 -27.13 -26.97 1.06
N GLU A 281 -26.07 -26.91 0.24
CA GLU A 281 -25.06 -25.87 0.34
C GLU A 281 -24.45 -25.53 -1.03
N GLU A 282 -24.02 -24.29 -1.19
CA GLU A 282 -23.29 -23.78 -2.34
C GLU A 282 -22.10 -22.93 -1.86
N TYR A 283 -20.87 -23.32 -2.13
CA TYR A 283 -19.70 -22.60 -1.60
C TYR A 283 -18.42 -22.80 -2.41
N TYR A 284 -17.52 -21.84 -2.23
CA TYR A 284 -16.10 -21.97 -2.54
C TYR A 284 -15.32 -22.27 -1.27
N MET A 285 -14.33 -23.14 -1.41
CA MET A 285 -13.38 -23.50 -0.36
C MET A 285 -12.04 -23.82 -1.01
N TYR A 286 -10.98 -23.77 -0.23
CA TYR A 286 -9.72 -24.39 -0.61
C TYR A 286 -9.16 -25.19 0.56
N THR A 287 -8.38 -26.21 0.23
CA THR A 287 -7.64 -27.01 1.20
C THR A 287 -6.14 -26.81 1.01
N SER A 288 -5.38 -27.08 2.06
CA SER A 288 -3.93 -27.03 2.06
C SER A 288 -3.39 -28.16 2.95
N PRO A 289 -2.29 -28.85 2.57
CA PRO A 289 -1.70 -29.88 3.41
C PRO A 289 -1.30 -29.35 4.79
N ASP A 290 -1.42 -30.16 5.84
CA ASP A 290 -1.20 -29.72 7.23
C ASP A 290 0.23 -29.20 7.50
N GLU A 291 1.23 -29.78 6.85
CA GLU A 291 2.64 -29.39 6.96
C GLU A 291 3.02 -28.17 6.10
N SER A 292 2.06 -27.59 5.38
CA SER A 292 2.32 -26.45 4.49
C SER A 292 2.68 -25.19 5.28
N PRO A 293 3.55 -24.32 4.72
CA PRO A 293 3.74 -22.97 5.23
C PRO A 293 2.40 -22.24 5.42
N PRO A 294 2.27 -21.37 6.43
CA PRO A 294 1.05 -20.59 6.62
C PRO A 294 0.66 -19.82 5.36
N LEU A 295 -0.60 -20.01 4.95
CA LEU A 295 -1.22 -19.40 3.79
C LEU A 295 -2.67 -19.06 4.15
N PHE A 296 -3.13 -17.90 3.70
CA PHE A 296 -4.52 -17.50 3.83
C PHE A 296 -4.94 -16.56 2.70
N VAL A 297 -6.26 -16.43 2.49
CA VAL A 297 -6.83 -15.39 1.62
C VAL A 297 -7.45 -14.32 2.50
N SER A 298 -7.24 -13.04 2.20
CA SER A 298 -7.80 -11.93 2.96
C SER A 298 -8.40 -10.85 2.09
N LEU A 299 -9.46 -10.21 2.57
CA LEU A 299 -9.96 -8.96 2.01
C LEU A 299 -9.29 -7.77 2.70
N ASP A 300 -8.36 -7.15 1.98
CA ASP A 300 -7.55 -6.04 2.44
C ASP A 300 -8.39 -4.78 2.71
N THR A 301 -7.86 -3.85 3.51
CA THR A 301 -8.51 -2.56 3.79
C THR A 301 -8.69 -1.70 2.52
N SER A 302 -7.90 -1.94 1.48
CA SER A 302 -8.08 -1.35 0.14
C SER A 302 -9.18 -2.01 -0.71
N GLY A 303 -9.82 -3.08 -0.20
CA GLY A 303 -10.84 -3.86 -0.91
C GLY A 303 -10.30 -4.89 -1.90
N GLN A 304 -8.98 -5.05 -2.02
CA GLN A 304 -8.41 -6.16 -2.80
C GLN A 304 -8.51 -7.48 -2.04
N ILE A 305 -8.86 -8.55 -2.73
CA ILE A 305 -8.64 -9.92 -2.25
C ILE A 305 -7.19 -10.28 -2.49
N LYS A 306 -6.48 -10.66 -1.44
CA LYS A 306 -5.06 -11.03 -1.52
C LYS A 306 -4.86 -12.46 -1.04
N MET A 307 -4.07 -13.23 -1.77
CA MET A 307 -3.55 -14.50 -1.30
C MET A 307 -2.18 -14.26 -0.66
N MET A 308 -2.10 -14.52 0.63
CA MET A 308 -0.94 -14.25 1.47
C MET A 308 -0.26 -15.56 1.83
N PHE A 309 1.07 -15.63 1.65
CA PHE A 309 1.87 -16.77 2.10
C PHE A 309 3.04 -16.29 2.96
N TRP A 310 3.40 -17.10 3.95
CA TRP A 310 4.53 -16.79 4.82
C TRP A 310 5.84 -17.26 4.19
N SER A 311 6.72 -16.31 3.88
CA SER A 311 8.04 -16.58 3.32
C SER A 311 9.03 -16.79 4.45
N GLN A 312 9.39 -18.05 4.73
CA GLN A 312 10.35 -18.36 5.79
C GLN A 312 11.74 -17.75 5.53
N ALA A 313 12.14 -17.66 4.25
CA ALA A 313 13.41 -17.08 3.84
C ALA A 313 13.48 -15.57 4.11
N LYS A 314 12.38 -14.85 3.85
CA LYS A 314 12.31 -13.39 4.04
C LYS A 314 11.79 -12.97 5.42
N LYS A 315 11.17 -13.89 6.17
CA LYS A 315 10.44 -13.65 7.42
C LYS A 315 9.37 -12.57 7.26
N THR A 316 8.66 -12.59 6.14
CA THR A 316 7.58 -11.63 5.83
C THR A 316 6.42 -12.35 5.15
N TRP A 317 5.22 -11.79 5.30
CA TRP A 317 4.10 -12.14 4.43
C TRP A 317 4.36 -11.61 3.02
N GLU A 318 4.21 -12.47 2.03
CA GLU A 318 4.29 -12.13 0.63
C GLU A 318 2.93 -12.34 -0.03
N THR A 319 2.58 -11.45 -0.95
CA THR A 319 1.34 -11.56 -1.74
C THR A 319 1.65 -12.33 -3.02
N ILE A 320 0.91 -13.42 -3.26
CA ILE A 320 1.00 -14.20 -4.50
C ILE A 320 0.25 -13.49 -5.62
N GLY A 321 -1.00 -13.11 -5.33
CA GLY A 321 -1.88 -12.42 -6.25
C GLY A 321 -2.84 -11.54 -5.46
N ALA A 322 -3.25 -10.44 -6.10
CA ALA A 322 -4.28 -9.53 -5.61
C ALA A 322 -5.36 -9.41 -6.67
N ASN A 323 -6.61 -9.20 -6.27
CA ASN A 323 -7.69 -8.90 -7.20
C ASN A 323 -8.60 -7.80 -6.64
N PRO A 324 -8.90 -6.73 -7.41
CA PRO A 324 -8.32 -6.40 -8.72
C PRO A 324 -6.81 -6.10 -8.66
N ASP A 325 -6.10 -6.26 -9.79
CA ASP A 325 -4.62 -6.11 -9.84
C ASP A 325 -4.18 -4.66 -9.55
N GLY A 326 -4.95 -3.66 -10.01
CA GLY A 326 -4.68 -2.25 -9.78
C GLY A 326 -5.30 -1.75 -8.47
N ARG A 327 -4.49 -1.20 -7.56
CA ARG A 327 -4.99 -0.72 -6.25
C ARG A 327 -6.00 0.42 -6.39
N CYS A 328 -5.83 1.31 -7.38
CA CYS A 328 -6.77 2.40 -7.63
C CYS A 328 -8.04 1.96 -8.38
N MET A 329 -8.12 0.72 -8.88
CA MET A 329 -9.33 0.16 -9.52
C MET A 329 -10.46 -0.04 -8.52
N THR A 330 -10.12 -0.32 -7.26
CA THR A 330 -11.14 -0.47 -6.23
C THR A 330 -11.76 0.89 -5.88
N PRO A 331 -13.10 1.02 -5.92
CA PRO A 331 -13.84 2.22 -5.54
C PRO A 331 -13.42 2.75 -4.18
N ALA A 332 -13.23 4.06 -4.05
CA ALA A 332 -12.96 4.73 -2.79
C ALA A 332 -11.76 4.16 -2.00
N THR A 333 -10.78 3.57 -2.69
CA THR A 333 -9.51 3.13 -2.08
C THR A 333 -8.84 4.28 -1.33
N CYS A 334 -8.91 5.46 -1.92
CA CYS A 334 -8.59 6.71 -1.25
C CYS A 334 -9.86 7.27 -0.62
N GLY A 335 -9.76 7.74 0.62
CA GLY A 335 -10.86 8.43 1.28
C GLY A 335 -11.25 9.75 0.60
N PRO A 336 -12.26 10.45 1.15
CA PRO A 336 -12.79 11.70 0.59
C PRO A 336 -11.72 12.73 0.22
N PHE A 337 -11.87 13.38 -0.93
CA PHE A 337 -10.98 14.46 -1.40
C PHE A 337 -9.49 14.09 -1.52
N ALA A 338 -9.20 12.79 -1.59
CA ALA A 338 -7.89 12.27 -1.96
C ALA A 338 -7.91 11.72 -3.39
N VAL A 339 -6.77 11.77 -4.04
CA VAL A 339 -6.56 11.27 -5.39
C VAL A 339 -5.71 10.01 -5.33
N CYS A 340 -6.10 8.98 -6.08
CA CYS A 340 -5.33 7.75 -6.21
C CYS A 340 -4.37 7.83 -7.39
N ASN A 341 -3.11 7.43 -7.19
CA ASN A 341 -2.13 7.32 -8.25
C ASN A 341 -1.36 6.01 -8.14
N ASN A 342 -1.61 5.09 -9.10
CA ASN A 342 -0.94 3.80 -9.17
C ASN A 342 0.59 3.90 -9.37
N ASN A 343 1.09 5.01 -9.93
CA ASN A 343 2.50 5.19 -10.28
C ASN A 343 3.34 5.90 -9.20
N ALA A 344 2.72 6.37 -8.11
CA ALA A 344 3.39 7.13 -7.07
C ALA A 344 3.87 6.22 -5.92
N HIS A 345 4.98 6.60 -5.26
CA HIS A 345 5.47 5.94 -4.04
C HIS A 345 4.43 6.02 -2.90
N ILE A 346 3.59 7.06 -2.92
CA ILE A 346 2.43 7.22 -2.05
C ILE A 346 1.18 7.07 -2.90
N LEU A 347 0.41 6.01 -2.66
CA LEU A 347 -0.74 5.65 -3.47
C LEU A 347 -1.87 6.70 -3.44
N SER A 348 -2.01 7.44 -2.34
CA SER A 348 -3.08 8.40 -2.15
C SER A 348 -2.56 9.72 -1.59
N GLU A 349 -2.91 10.81 -2.26
CA GLU A 349 -2.52 12.17 -1.85
C GLU A 349 -3.75 13.06 -1.77
N CYS A 350 -3.74 14.03 -0.85
CA CYS A 350 -4.82 15.01 -0.77
C CYS A 350 -4.83 15.90 -2.01
N MET A 351 -6.03 16.23 -2.50
CA MET A 351 -6.19 17.24 -3.53
C MET A 351 -5.61 18.58 -3.04
N GLU A 352 -5.10 19.40 -3.96
CA GLU A 352 -4.54 20.69 -3.56
C GLU A 352 -5.63 21.60 -2.96
N GLY A 353 -5.33 22.23 -1.83
CA GLY A 353 -6.32 22.95 -1.00
C GLY A 353 -6.94 22.09 0.10
N PHE A 354 -6.52 20.83 0.24
CA PHE A 354 -6.94 19.92 1.29
C PHE A 354 -5.74 19.38 2.08
N SER A 355 -5.98 18.96 3.31
CA SER A 355 -5.01 18.35 4.22
C SER A 355 -5.57 17.06 4.81
N GLN A 356 -4.68 16.21 5.34
CA GLN A 356 -5.06 14.91 5.90
C GLN A 356 -6.02 15.12 7.09
N LYS A 357 -7.16 14.44 7.06
CA LYS A 357 -8.16 14.55 8.13
C LYS A 357 -7.63 14.01 9.47
N SER A 358 -6.84 12.94 9.39
CA SER A 358 -6.20 12.28 10.53
C SER A 358 -4.79 11.83 10.13
N PRO A 359 -3.76 12.64 10.43
CA PRO A 359 -2.37 12.27 10.09
C PRO A 359 -1.92 10.96 10.75
N GLN A 360 -2.40 10.68 11.96
CA GLN A 360 -2.09 9.45 12.70
C GLN A 360 -2.57 8.20 11.95
N ASP A 361 -3.80 8.23 11.43
CA ASP A 361 -4.34 7.10 10.66
C ASP A 361 -3.53 6.88 9.37
N TRP A 362 -3.10 7.96 8.72
CA TRP A 362 -2.29 7.91 7.51
C TRP A 362 -0.89 7.32 7.74
N GLU A 363 -0.28 7.54 8.91
CA GLU A 363 0.99 6.90 9.31
C GLU A 363 0.86 5.36 9.35
N PHE A 364 -0.31 4.85 9.73
CA PHE A 364 -0.62 3.41 9.73
C PHE A 364 -1.21 2.90 8.41
N ASN A 365 -1.02 3.64 7.30
CA ASN A 365 -1.59 3.35 5.98
C ASN A 365 -3.14 3.28 5.96
N ASP A 366 -3.82 3.83 6.97
CA ASP A 366 -5.27 4.03 6.92
C ASP A 366 -5.58 5.35 6.21
N ARG A 367 -6.11 5.23 5.00
CA ARG A 367 -6.49 6.37 4.16
C ARG A 367 -8.00 6.53 4.03
N THR A 368 -8.78 5.76 4.78
CA THR A 368 -10.24 5.77 4.70
C THR A 368 -10.83 7.10 5.13
N GLY A 369 -10.20 7.79 6.09
CA GLY A 369 -10.60 9.12 6.55
C GLY A 369 -10.40 10.24 5.53
N GLY A 370 -9.59 10.02 4.49
CA GLY A 370 -9.35 10.99 3.42
C GLY A 370 -8.77 12.32 3.90
N CYS A 371 -9.24 13.40 3.28
CA CYS A 371 -8.75 14.75 3.45
C CYS A 371 -9.88 15.73 3.79
N ILE A 372 -9.52 16.86 4.37
CA ILE A 372 -10.42 17.96 4.72
C ILE A 372 -9.92 19.26 4.08
N ARG A 373 -10.85 20.17 3.75
CA ARG A 373 -10.53 21.48 3.17
C ARG A 373 -9.67 22.28 4.13
N ASN A 374 -8.64 22.94 3.62
CA ASN A 374 -7.79 23.84 4.42
C ASN A 374 -8.54 25.10 4.83
N THR A 375 -9.31 25.68 3.90
CA THR A 375 -10.14 26.85 4.14
C THR A 375 -11.61 26.53 3.86
N PRO A 376 -12.54 26.82 4.79
CA PRO A 376 -13.98 26.71 4.54
C PRO A 376 -14.44 27.60 3.39
N LEU A 377 -15.48 27.17 2.68
CA LEU A 377 -16.09 27.97 1.60
C LEU A 377 -16.78 29.20 2.18
N GLN A 378 -16.51 30.38 1.62
CA GLN A 378 -16.94 31.66 2.20
C GLN A 378 -18.38 32.01 1.82
N TYR A 379 -18.85 31.54 0.67
CA TYR A 379 -20.15 31.92 0.10
C TYR A 379 -21.38 31.30 0.81
N CYS A 380 -21.18 30.58 1.92
CA CYS A 380 -22.26 29.84 2.60
C CYS A 380 -22.48 30.26 4.06
N GLY A 381 -21.88 31.37 4.48
CA GLY A 381 -22.15 32.01 5.77
C GLY A 381 -22.55 33.47 5.57
N THR A 382 -23.74 33.82 6.06
CA THR A 382 -24.33 35.17 6.22
C THR A 382 -24.78 35.92 4.95
N SER A 383 -26.08 36.21 4.97
CA SER A 383 -26.82 37.12 4.09
C SER A 383 -26.47 38.59 4.35
N GLU A 384 -25.20 38.96 4.26
CA GLU A 384 -24.82 40.37 4.24
C GLU A 384 -24.15 40.68 2.90
N LYS A 385 -24.97 41.22 2.01
CA LYS A 385 -24.53 41.90 0.79
C LYS A 385 -23.76 43.16 1.20
N ASN A 386 -22.48 43.04 1.56
CA ASN A 386 -21.58 44.18 1.55
C ASN A 386 -20.10 43.77 1.38
N MET A 387 -19.47 44.39 0.38
CA MET A 387 -18.03 44.50 0.10
C MET A 387 -17.22 43.23 -0.27
N THR A 388 -16.98 43.08 -1.58
CA THR A 388 -15.69 42.68 -2.21
C THR A 388 -14.89 41.52 -1.58
N SER A 389 -15.56 40.49 -1.06
CA SER A 389 -14.91 39.27 -0.57
C SER A 389 -14.89 38.20 -1.66
N SER A 390 -13.81 37.44 -1.71
CA SER A 390 -13.44 36.64 -2.87
C SER A 390 -14.48 35.54 -3.14
N LYS A 391 -15.07 35.51 -4.35
CA LYS A 391 -15.95 34.41 -4.77
C LYS A 391 -15.20 33.09 -4.67
N ASP A 392 -15.84 32.02 -4.20
CA ASP A 392 -15.30 30.68 -4.34
C ASP A 392 -14.92 30.44 -5.81
N MET A 393 -13.82 29.74 -6.03
CA MET A 393 -13.27 29.52 -7.36
C MET A 393 -13.10 28.04 -7.61
N PHE A 394 -13.02 27.65 -8.87
CA PHE A 394 -12.74 26.28 -9.24
C PHE A 394 -11.30 26.08 -9.67
N ARG A 395 -10.78 24.91 -9.34
CA ARG A 395 -9.49 24.45 -9.80
C ARG A 395 -9.64 23.21 -10.67
N PRO A 396 -9.05 23.18 -11.88
CA PRO A 396 -9.07 21.99 -12.71
C PRO A 396 -8.10 20.93 -12.18
N ILE A 397 -8.58 19.70 -12.10
CA ILE A 397 -7.78 18.48 -12.00
C ILE A 397 -7.91 17.79 -13.36
N ALA A 398 -6.88 17.94 -14.20
CA ALA A 398 -6.87 17.37 -15.54
C ALA A 398 -6.53 15.88 -15.50
N GLN A 399 -7.07 15.13 -16.47
CA GLN A 399 -6.80 13.70 -16.66
C GLN A 399 -7.13 12.87 -15.42
N ALA A 400 -8.34 13.07 -14.89
CA ALA A 400 -8.80 12.39 -13.70
C ALA A 400 -10.11 11.64 -13.96
N THR A 401 -10.27 10.46 -13.36
CA THR A 401 -11.55 9.77 -13.38
C THR A 401 -12.59 10.58 -12.59
N LEU A 402 -13.80 10.64 -13.13
CA LEU A 402 -14.88 11.39 -12.49
C LEU A 402 -15.43 10.63 -11.26
N PRO A 403 -15.79 11.34 -10.17
CA PRO A 403 -16.40 10.72 -8.99
C PRO A 403 -17.75 10.05 -9.29
N TYR A 404 -18.18 9.13 -8.43
CA TYR A 404 -19.46 8.44 -8.60
C TYR A 404 -20.68 9.37 -8.52
N LYS A 405 -21.75 8.96 -9.20
CA LYS A 405 -23.10 9.54 -9.15
C LYS A 405 -23.12 11.07 -9.32
N PRO A 406 -22.67 11.60 -10.48
CA PRO A 406 -22.92 12.99 -10.80
C PRO A 406 -24.43 13.27 -10.86
N GLN A 407 -24.83 14.47 -10.44
CA GLN A 407 -26.11 15.04 -10.83
C GLN A 407 -25.96 15.73 -12.18
N LEU A 408 -26.69 15.26 -13.17
CA LEU A 408 -26.67 15.82 -14.52
C LEU A 408 -27.57 17.06 -14.59
N ILE A 409 -27.02 18.18 -15.09
CA ILE A 409 -27.75 19.44 -15.25
C ILE A 409 -28.03 19.67 -16.74
N ALA A 410 -29.21 19.25 -17.20
CA ALA A 410 -29.58 19.30 -18.62
C ALA A 410 -29.64 20.72 -19.22
N LEU A 411 -29.89 21.75 -18.40
CA LEU A 411 -30.01 23.15 -18.84
C LEU A 411 -28.66 23.84 -19.03
N ALA A 412 -27.57 23.24 -18.52
CA ALA A 412 -26.23 23.81 -18.59
C ALA A 412 -25.51 23.33 -19.86
N SER A 413 -25.84 23.97 -20.99
CA SER A 413 -25.29 23.65 -22.32
C SER A 413 -23.86 24.17 -22.56
N THR A 414 -23.25 24.85 -21.59
CA THR A 414 -21.88 25.36 -21.68
C THR A 414 -21.17 25.17 -20.36
N GLN A 415 -19.83 25.11 -20.39
CA GLN A 415 -19.01 25.00 -19.20
C GLN A 415 -19.32 26.12 -18.19
N THR A 416 -19.46 27.37 -18.64
CA THR A 416 -19.77 28.51 -17.77
C THR A 416 -21.13 28.36 -17.08
N LYS A 417 -22.15 27.87 -17.80
CA LYS A 417 -23.45 27.59 -17.18
C LYS A 417 -23.37 26.44 -16.18
N CYS A 418 -22.51 25.45 -16.41
CA CYS A 418 -22.27 24.35 -15.48
C CYS A 418 -21.58 24.83 -14.20
N GLU A 419 -20.60 25.73 -14.35
CA GLU A 419 -19.94 26.41 -13.24
C GLU A 419 -20.92 27.23 -12.40
N GLU A 420 -21.74 28.07 -13.05
CA GLU A 420 -22.78 28.86 -12.39
C GLU A 420 -23.81 27.99 -11.67
N ALA A 421 -24.23 26.88 -12.30
CA ALA A 421 -25.13 25.91 -11.67
C ALA A 421 -24.53 25.33 -10.38
N CYS A 422 -23.25 24.99 -10.37
CA CYS A 422 -22.56 24.55 -9.16
C CYS A 422 -22.45 25.68 -8.11
N LEU A 423 -22.04 26.89 -8.51
CA LEU A 423 -21.92 28.04 -7.59
C LEU A 423 -23.24 28.44 -6.95
N SER A 424 -24.36 28.24 -7.66
CA SER A 424 -25.70 28.53 -7.15
C SER A 424 -26.09 27.70 -5.92
N SER A 425 -25.41 26.57 -5.69
CA SER A 425 -25.66 25.69 -4.54
C SER A 425 -24.46 25.63 -3.60
N CYS A 426 -24.72 25.89 -2.32
CA CYS A 426 -23.71 25.81 -1.26
C CYS A 426 -23.15 24.41 -1.03
N SER A 427 -23.94 23.39 -1.33
CA SER A 427 -23.54 22.00 -1.14
C SER A 427 -22.69 21.48 -2.31
N CYS A 428 -22.56 22.23 -3.40
CA CYS A 428 -21.80 21.81 -4.56
C CYS A 428 -20.30 21.82 -4.28
N THR A 429 -19.62 20.71 -4.55
CA THR A 429 -18.19 20.54 -4.28
C THR A 429 -17.32 20.49 -5.53
N ALA A 430 -17.86 20.00 -6.65
CA ALA A 430 -17.16 19.99 -7.93
C ALA A 430 -18.14 19.92 -9.12
N TYR A 431 -17.64 20.28 -10.30
CA TYR A 431 -18.34 20.04 -11.56
C TYR A 431 -17.37 19.49 -12.63
N SER A 432 -17.92 18.95 -13.70
CA SER A 432 -17.21 18.57 -14.92
C SER A 432 -18.13 18.86 -16.11
N PHE A 433 -17.53 19.27 -17.21
CA PHE A 433 -18.23 19.55 -18.45
C PHE A 433 -17.48 18.88 -19.61
N ASN A 434 -18.11 17.89 -20.22
CA ASN A 434 -17.57 17.17 -21.37
C ASN A 434 -18.71 16.80 -22.34
N ASN A 435 -18.50 16.96 -23.64
CA ASN A 435 -19.47 16.63 -24.70
C ASN A 435 -20.89 17.17 -24.43
N ASP A 436 -20.98 18.46 -24.08
CA ASP A 436 -22.23 19.17 -23.72
C ASP A 436 -22.98 18.60 -22.50
N LYS A 437 -22.35 17.73 -21.71
CA LYS A 437 -22.91 17.17 -20.48
C LYS A 437 -22.30 17.86 -19.27
N CYS A 438 -23.13 18.58 -18.52
CA CYS A 438 -22.79 19.13 -17.22
C CYS A 438 -23.04 18.09 -16.12
N SER A 439 -21.97 17.71 -15.42
CA SER A 439 -22.00 16.82 -14.26
C SER A 439 -21.60 17.59 -13.00
N VAL A 440 -22.44 17.55 -11.97
CA VAL A 440 -22.23 18.28 -10.72
C VAL A 440 -22.24 17.32 -9.53
N TRP A 441 -21.35 17.53 -8.56
CA TRP A 441 -21.27 16.71 -7.35
C TRP A 441 -21.54 17.54 -6.10
N TYR A 442 -22.18 16.88 -5.13
CA TYR A 442 -22.51 17.43 -3.83
C TYR A 442 -21.89 16.58 -2.73
N GLY A 443 -21.33 17.22 -1.72
CA GLY A 443 -20.68 16.53 -0.60
C GLY A 443 -19.30 15.94 -0.95
N GLU A 444 -18.94 14.84 -0.30
CA GLU A 444 -17.62 14.22 -0.39
C GLU A 444 -17.36 13.59 -1.77
N LEU A 445 -16.15 13.82 -2.31
CA LEU A 445 -15.71 13.27 -3.58
C LEU A 445 -14.87 12.02 -3.34
N LEU A 446 -15.24 10.92 -3.98
CA LEU A 446 -14.59 9.61 -3.87
C LEU A 446 -14.20 9.08 -5.25
N SER A 447 -13.15 8.25 -5.30
CA SER A 447 -12.69 7.54 -6.51
C SER A 447 -12.20 8.45 -7.63
N VAL A 448 -11.51 9.53 -7.25
CA VAL A 448 -10.75 10.34 -8.21
C VAL A 448 -9.38 9.69 -8.38
N ASN A 449 -9.11 9.17 -9.57
CA ASN A 449 -7.87 8.51 -9.92
C ASN A 449 -7.15 9.34 -10.99
N MET A 450 -5.83 9.52 -10.86
CA MET A 450 -5.03 10.14 -11.91
C MET A 450 -4.84 9.17 -13.08
N ASN A 451 -4.77 9.73 -14.27
CA ASN A 451 -4.32 9.00 -15.45
C ASN A 451 -2.91 8.46 -15.22
N ASP A 452 -2.79 7.14 -15.23
CA ASP A 452 -1.51 6.42 -15.10
C ASP A 452 -0.99 5.90 -16.44
N GLY A 453 -1.78 6.06 -17.52
CA GLY A 453 -1.51 5.59 -18.87
C GLY A 453 -1.50 4.06 -19.01
N ILE A 454 -1.98 3.33 -18.00
CA ILE A 454 -1.97 1.86 -17.94
C ILE A 454 -3.39 1.35 -17.68
N ASP A 455 -3.95 1.66 -16.50
CA ASP A 455 -5.27 1.18 -16.06
C ASP A 455 -6.35 2.27 -16.22
N PHE A 456 -5.97 3.55 -16.22
CA PHE A 456 -6.88 4.69 -16.31
C PHE A 456 -6.47 5.67 -17.39
N THR A 457 -7.10 5.62 -18.56
CA THR A 457 -6.96 6.64 -19.62
C THR A 457 -8.01 7.74 -19.46
N ALA A 458 -8.01 8.43 -18.32
CA ALA A 458 -8.97 9.50 -18.08
C ALA A 458 -8.57 10.78 -18.83
N GLU A 459 -9.45 11.27 -19.71
CA GLU A 459 -9.29 12.55 -20.41
C GLU A 459 -10.12 13.68 -19.77
N ASP A 460 -11.00 13.34 -18.82
CA ASP A 460 -11.90 14.28 -18.17
C ASP A 460 -11.16 15.27 -17.26
N VAL A 461 -11.78 16.44 -17.09
CA VAL A 461 -11.33 17.49 -16.17
C VAL A 461 -12.36 17.66 -15.07
N LEU A 462 -11.94 17.45 -13.82
CA LEU A 462 -12.77 17.71 -12.64
C LEU A 462 -12.44 19.10 -12.08
N TYR A 463 -13.43 19.98 -12.01
CA TYR A 463 -13.30 21.31 -11.46
C TYR A 463 -13.72 21.30 -9.99
N ILE A 464 -12.75 21.30 -9.07
CA ILE A 464 -13.02 21.30 -7.63
C ILE A 464 -13.18 22.71 -7.09
N ARG A 465 -14.27 22.96 -6.35
CA ARG A 465 -14.53 24.24 -5.70
C ARG A 465 -13.56 24.45 -4.55
N LEU A 466 -12.96 25.63 -4.41
CA LEU A 466 -12.05 26.03 -3.35
C LEU A 466 -12.33 27.47 -2.92
N ALA A 467 -11.96 27.84 -1.69
CA ALA A 467 -11.96 29.24 -1.29
C ALA A 467 -10.88 29.99 -2.09
N ALA A 468 -11.15 31.22 -2.55
CA ALA A 468 -10.19 31.93 -3.40
C ALA A 468 -8.86 32.24 -2.69
N LYS A 469 -8.86 32.28 -1.34
CA LYS A 469 -7.63 32.39 -0.54
C LYS A 469 -6.65 31.26 -0.85
N ASP A 470 -7.12 30.04 -1.08
CA ASP A 470 -6.27 28.88 -1.34
C ASP A 470 -5.63 28.92 -2.74
N LEU A 471 -6.23 29.66 -3.67
CA LEU A 471 -5.69 29.89 -5.02
C LEU A 471 -4.74 31.09 -5.08
N SER A 472 -4.76 31.96 -4.07
CA SER A 472 -4.03 33.23 -4.07
C SER A 472 -2.53 33.10 -3.70
N PHE A 473 -2.05 31.92 -3.27
CA PHE A 473 -0.67 31.72 -2.81
C PHE A 473 0.39 31.55 -3.91
N ARG A 474 0.05 31.71 -5.19
CA ARG A 474 1.06 31.71 -6.27
C ARG A 474 0.93 32.87 -7.26
N LYS A 475 0.50 34.05 -6.82
CA LYS A 475 0.87 35.29 -7.51
C LYS A 475 2.18 35.78 -6.89
N ASN A 476 3.29 35.56 -7.60
CA ASN A 476 4.50 36.34 -7.40
C ASN A 476 4.08 37.82 -7.35
N LYS A 477 4.10 38.42 -6.16
CA LYS A 477 3.90 39.86 -5.99
C LYS A 477 5.14 40.56 -6.57
N ARG A 478 5.17 40.75 -7.87
CA ARG A 478 5.82 41.90 -8.47
C ARG A 478 4.71 42.87 -8.85
N LYS A 479 4.31 43.70 -7.88
CA LYS A 479 3.70 44.99 -8.21
C LYS A 479 4.85 45.96 -8.51
N PRO A 480 4.83 46.72 -9.62
CA PRO A 480 5.79 47.78 -9.83
C PRO A 480 5.40 48.97 -8.96
N HIS A 481 6.30 49.42 -8.09
CA HIS A 481 6.16 50.73 -7.44
C HIS A 481 6.68 51.80 -8.40
N VAL A 482 5.74 52.50 -9.05
CA VAL A 482 6.01 53.78 -9.72
C VAL A 482 6.22 54.82 -8.62
N GLY A 483 7.45 55.26 -8.42
CA GLY A 483 7.81 56.23 -7.38
C GLY A 483 9.31 56.43 -7.12
N VAL A 484 10.20 55.63 -7.72
CA VAL A 484 11.67 55.74 -7.51
C VAL A 484 12.45 55.76 -8.84
N VAL A 485 11.94 56.45 -9.87
CA VAL A 485 12.62 56.52 -11.18
C VAL A 485 13.51 57.76 -11.33
N THR A 486 13.41 58.76 -10.46
CA THR A 486 14.21 60.00 -10.60
C THR A 486 15.55 60.00 -9.84
N ALA A 487 15.77 59.11 -8.86
CA ALA A 487 17.07 59.01 -8.16
C ALA A 487 17.99 57.90 -8.71
N GLY A 488 17.42 56.85 -9.31
CA GLY A 488 18.18 55.70 -9.85
C GLY A 488 18.88 55.98 -11.19
N ALA A 489 18.40 56.95 -11.98
CA ALA A 489 18.99 57.28 -13.28
C ALA A 489 20.40 57.89 -13.16
N ILE A 490 20.65 58.65 -12.10
CA ILE A 490 21.95 59.32 -11.86
C ILE A 490 23.01 58.28 -11.45
N ILE A 491 22.62 57.30 -10.62
CA ILE A 491 23.51 56.20 -10.20
C ILE A 491 23.74 55.21 -11.37
N GLY A 492 22.69 54.95 -12.16
CA GLY A 492 22.77 54.09 -13.34
C GLY A 492 23.68 54.64 -14.45
N LEU A 493 23.63 55.95 -14.71
CA LEU A 493 24.52 56.61 -15.69
C LEU A 493 25.97 56.65 -15.21
N GLY A 494 26.21 56.87 -13.91
CA GLY A 494 27.55 56.80 -13.32
C GLY A 494 28.18 55.40 -13.43
N LEU A 495 27.40 54.35 -13.14
CA LEU A 495 27.84 52.96 -13.26
C LEU A 495 28.05 52.52 -14.71
N LEU A 496 27.25 53.02 -15.65
CA LEU A 496 27.42 52.77 -17.08
C LEU A 496 28.71 53.42 -17.62
N MET A 497 29.00 54.66 -17.21
CA MET A 497 30.25 55.34 -17.57
C MET A 497 31.48 54.62 -16.99
N LEU A 498 31.39 54.13 -15.74
CA LEU A 498 32.44 53.34 -15.10
C LEU A 498 32.67 52.00 -15.82
N MET A 499 31.59 51.31 -16.23
CA MET A 499 31.67 50.07 -17.02
C MET A 499 32.30 50.29 -18.39
N VAL A 500 31.97 51.38 -19.07
CA VAL A 500 32.58 51.72 -20.37
C VAL A 500 34.06 52.02 -20.22
N LEU A 501 34.46 52.75 -19.17
CA LEU A 501 35.87 53.02 -18.86
C LEU A 501 36.65 51.73 -18.52
N LEU A 502 36.06 50.82 -17.75
CA LEU A 502 36.64 49.51 -17.45
C LEU A 502 36.77 48.64 -18.70
N LEU A 503 35.80 48.67 -19.61
CA LEU A 503 35.87 47.94 -20.88
C LEU A 503 36.92 48.52 -21.83
N ILE A 504 37.15 49.83 -21.82
CA ILE A 504 38.24 50.47 -22.57
C ILE A 504 39.61 50.13 -21.95
N TRP A 505 39.69 50.05 -20.62
CA TRP A 505 40.89 49.65 -19.90
C TRP A 505 41.22 48.16 -20.12
N MET A 506 40.20 47.30 -20.10
CA MET A 506 40.29 45.87 -20.40
C MET A 506 40.64 45.60 -21.88
N LYS A 507 40.26 46.49 -22.81
CA LYS A 507 40.66 46.40 -24.23
C LYS A 507 42.08 46.88 -24.51
N LYS A 508 42.74 47.57 -23.57
CA LYS A 508 44.17 47.96 -23.68
C LYS A 508 45.16 46.96 -23.08
N PHE A 509 44.68 45.92 -22.38
CA PHE A 509 45.49 44.79 -21.94
C PHE A 509 45.18 43.55 -22.80
N LYS A 510 45.91 43.36 -23.91
CA LYS A 510 45.94 42.09 -24.63
C LYS A 510 46.90 41.13 -23.93
N TRP A 511 46.41 40.02 -23.37
CA TRP A 511 46.93 38.67 -23.68
C TRP A 511 46.12 37.54 -23.05
N CYS A 512 46.09 36.41 -23.78
CA CYS A 512 45.86 35.03 -23.38
C CYS A 512 44.60 34.67 -22.57
N GLY A 513 43.68 33.99 -23.26
CA GLY A 513 42.74 33.09 -22.60
C GLY A 513 43.45 31.84 -22.07
N PHE A 514 43.10 31.46 -20.84
CA PHE A 514 43.03 30.12 -20.23
C PHE A 514 42.76 30.34 -18.72
N PRO A 515 42.35 29.32 -17.94
CA PRO A 515 41.10 28.55 -17.91
C PRO A 515 40.24 28.92 -16.68
N LEU A 516 38.97 28.48 -16.64
CA LEU A 516 38.29 28.25 -15.35
C LEU A 516 38.05 26.74 -15.20
N TYR A 517 39.10 26.11 -14.67
CA TYR A 517 38.98 24.97 -13.78
C TYR A 517 38.93 25.52 -12.36
N GLY A 518 38.01 25.02 -11.55
CA GLY A 518 37.96 25.24 -10.12
C GLY A 518 36.62 24.80 -9.57
N ASN A 519 36.54 23.92 -8.58
CA ASN A 519 37.49 22.90 -8.18
C ASN A 519 36.66 21.80 -7.49
N GLN A 520 37.24 20.63 -7.48
CA GLN A 520 36.78 19.40 -6.88
C GLN A 520 36.73 19.51 -5.34
N ASP A 521 35.65 19.01 -4.73
CA ASP A 521 35.73 18.40 -3.40
C ASP A 521 34.66 17.30 -3.26
N ASN A 522 35.16 16.08 -3.11
CA ASN A 522 34.56 14.87 -2.51
C ASN A 522 33.04 14.64 -2.59
N GLY A 523 32.62 13.90 -3.62
CA GLY A 523 31.40 13.12 -3.62
C GLY A 523 31.26 12.36 -4.94
N GLY A 524 31.19 11.03 -4.91
CA GLY A 524 31.09 10.17 -6.09
C GLY A 524 29.77 10.35 -6.86
N GLY A 525 29.65 11.45 -7.62
CA GLY A 525 28.45 11.82 -8.38
C GLY A 525 28.72 12.00 -9.88
N ILE A 526 27.66 11.83 -10.66
CA ILE A 526 27.61 12.01 -12.12
C ILE A 526 27.49 13.49 -12.53
N MET A 527 28.12 13.87 -13.65
CA MET A 527 28.17 15.26 -14.14
C MET A 527 26.97 15.63 -15.03
N ALA A 528 26.45 16.86 -14.88
CA ALA A 528 25.43 17.40 -15.79
C ALA A 528 26.08 18.14 -16.97
N PHE A 529 25.75 17.74 -18.20
CA PHE A 529 26.24 18.32 -19.45
C PHE A 529 25.15 19.16 -20.13
N ARG A 530 25.55 20.25 -20.79
CA ARG A 530 24.67 20.98 -21.71
C ARG A 530 24.56 20.24 -23.04
N PHE A 531 23.40 20.33 -23.70
CA PHE A 531 23.19 19.67 -24.98
C PHE A 531 24.21 20.11 -26.04
N THR A 532 24.53 21.41 -26.07
CA THR A 532 25.52 21.98 -27.01
C THR A 532 26.92 21.38 -26.83
N ASP A 533 27.29 21.04 -25.61
CA ASP A 533 28.61 20.46 -25.31
C ASP A 533 28.67 19.01 -25.80
N LEU A 534 27.58 18.23 -25.67
CA LEU A 534 27.49 16.88 -26.22
C LEU A 534 27.38 16.85 -27.74
N VAL A 535 26.69 17.82 -28.36
CA VAL A 535 26.68 17.99 -29.82
C VAL A 535 28.09 18.23 -30.34
N ARG A 536 28.87 19.10 -29.68
CA ARG A 536 30.27 19.35 -30.06
C ARG A 536 31.13 18.09 -29.86
N ALA A 537 31.02 17.45 -28.69
CA ALA A 537 31.80 16.27 -28.34
C ALA A 537 31.59 15.10 -29.31
N THR A 538 30.35 14.93 -29.81
CA THR A 538 29.99 13.86 -30.75
C THR A 538 30.10 14.25 -32.22
N LYS A 539 30.64 15.44 -32.53
CA LYS A 539 30.69 16.02 -33.88
C LYS A 539 29.31 15.93 -34.56
N ASN A 540 28.30 16.47 -33.88
CA ASN A 540 26.90 16.43 -34.27
C ASN A 540 26.34 15.01 -34.45
N PHE A 541 26.66 14.11 -33.51
CA PHE A 541 26.21 12.70 -33.50
C PHE A 541 26.58 11.93 -34.78
N SER A 542 27.79 12.15 -35.31
CA SER A 542 28.22 11.62 -36.62
C SER A 542 28.60 10.14 -36.60
N GLU A 543 29.23 9.65 -35.53
CA GLU A 543 29.69 8.26 -35.41
C GLU A 543 28.76 7.45 -34.50
N LYS A 544 27.84 6.68 -35.10
CA LYS A 544 26.92 5.80 -34.37
C LYS A 544 27.60 4.49 -34.00
N LEU A 545 27.66 4.19 -32.70
CA LEU A 545 28.23 2.96 -32.14
C LEU A 545 27.21 1.81 -32.10
N GLY A 546 25.92 2.13 -31.98
CA GLY A 546 24.84 1.14 -31.93
C GLY A 546 23.47 1.79 -31.72
N GLY A 547 22.40 1.01 -31.84
CA GLY A 547 21.05 1.48 -31.55
C GLY A 547 20.03 0.34 -31.46
N GLY A 548 18.94 0.57 -30.73
CA GLY A 548 17.86 -0.40 -30.53
C GLY A 548 16.59 0.30 -30.01
N GLY A 549 15.66 -0.46 -29.41
CA GLY A 549 14.37 0.06 -28.89
C GLY A 549 14.48 1.09 -27.76
N PHE A 550 15.69 1.40 -27.31
CA PHE A 550 16.00 2.30 -26.21
C PHE A 550 16.86 3.51 -26.64
N GLY A 551 16.91 3.79 -27.94
CA GLY A 551 17.63 4.92 -28.52
C GLY A 551 18.95 4.55 -29.21
N SER A 552 19.74 5.57 -29.51
CA SER A 552 20.98 5.46 -30.30
C SER A 552 22.20 5.92 -29.51
N VAL A 553 23.32 5.20 -29.65
CA VAL A 553 24.59 5.49 -28.98
C VAL A 553 25.60 6.03 -29.99
N TYR A 554 26.25 7.15 -29.64
CA TYR A 554 27.21 7.85 -30.48
C TYR A 554 28.56 7.98 -29.78
N LYS A 555 29.65 7.94 -30.53
CA LYS A 555 30.97 8.21 -29.99
C LYS A 555 31.18 9.70 -29.83
N GLY A 556 31.86 10.10 -28.77
CA GLY A 556 32.30 11.48 -28.59
C GLY A 556 33.62 11.59 -27.85
N VAL A 557 34.19 12.78 -27.87
CA VAL A 557 35.41 13.13 -27.12
C VAL A 557 35.15 14.45 -26.39
N LEU A 558 35.32 14.45 -25.07
CA LEU A 558 35.20 15.64 -24.23
C LEU A 558 36.44 16.55 -24.40
N ASN A 559 36.33 17.80 -23.95
CA ASN A 559 37.40 18.80 -24.09
C ASN A 559 38.72 18.39 -23.39
N ASN A 560 38.66 17.51 -22.39
CA ASN A 560 39.80 16.95 -21.67
C ASN A 560 40.38 15.68 -22.36
N SER A 561 39.99 15.40 -23.60
CA SER A 561 40.36 14.21 -24.38
C SER A 561 39.82 12.88 -23.85
N THR A 562 38.87 12.89 -22.90
CA THR A 562 38.18 11.66 -22.49
C THR A 562 37.24 11.17 -23.58
N SER A 563 37.43 9.93 -24.04
CA SER A 563 36.52 9.26 -24.98
C SER A 563 35.26 8.81 -24.26
N ILE A 564 34.10 9.14 -24.83
CA ILE A 564 32.79 8.88 -24.24
C ILE A 564 31.83 8.22 -25.24
N ALA A 565 30.83 7.51 -24.70
CA ALA A 565 29.69 7.02 -25.45
C ALA A 565 28.43 7.79 -25.00
N VAL A 566 27.81 8.52 -25.93
CA VAL A 566 26.62 9.33 -25.68
C VAL A 566 25.39 8.59 -26.18
N LYS A 567 24.58 8.07 -25.25
CA LYS A 567 23.30 7.43 -25.55
C LYS A 567 22.21 8.48 -25.56
N ARG A 568 21.62 8.71 -26.73
CA ARG A 568 20.45 9.57 -26.93
C ARG A 568 19.20 8.70 -26.85
N LEU A 569 18.31 9.01 -25.92
CA LEU A 569 17.05 8.30 -25.74
C LEU A 569 15.98 8.93 -26.64
N ASP A 570 15.23 8.08 -27.35
CA ASP A 570 14.16 8.49 -28.26
C ASP A 570 12.79 8.17 -27.61
N GLY A 571 11.78 9.03 -27.83
CA GLY A 571 10.41 8.88 -27.30
C GLY A 571 10.15 9.66 -26.00
N ALA A 572 9.14 10.55 -26.01
CA ALA A 572 8.88 11.51 -24.93
C ALA A 572 8.51 10.86 -23.57
N SER A 573 7.75 9.76 -23.57
CA SER A 573 7.28 9.09 -22.34
C SER A 573 8.19 7.93 -21.90
N GLN A 574 8.65 7.11 -22.84
CA GLN A 574 9.52 5.95 -22.55
C GLN A 574 10.97 6.37 -22.28
N GLY A 575 11.48 7.36 -23.02
CA GLY A 575 12.83 7.90 -22.84
C GLY A 575 13.02 8.58 -21.48
N GLU A 576 12.00 9.26 -20.95
CA GLU A 576 12.04 9.89 -19.61
C GLU A 576 12.13 8.84 -18.50
N LYS A 577 11.30 7.79 -18.56
CA LYS A 577 11.30 6.70 -17.56
C LYS A 577 12.66 6.00 -17.54
N GLN A 578 13.19 5.67 -18.71
CA GLN A 578 14.51 5.02 -18.83
C GLN A 578 15.64 5.93 -18.38
N PHE A 579 15.58 7.21 -18.75
CA PHE A 579 16.55 8.21 -18.31
C PHE A 579 16.62 8.27 -16.78
N ARG A 580 15.46 8.40 -16.12
CA ARG A 580 15.40 8.45 -14.66
C ARG A 580 15.92 7.18 -14.01
N ALA A 581 15.52 6.01 -14.51
CA ALA A 581 15.99 4.74 -13.99
C ALA A 581 17.51 4.57 -14.12
N GLU A 582 18.09 4.93 -15.27
CA GLU A 582 19.55 4.82 -15.48
C GLU A 582 20.32 5.86 -14.65
N VAL A 583 19.83 7.10 -14.53
CA VAL A 583 20.46 8.14 -13.69
C VAL A 583 20.37 7.82 -12.20
N SER A 584 19.20 7.39 -11.71
CA SER A 584 18.98 7.13 -10.28
C SER A 584 19.67 5.86 -9.80
N SER A 585 19.77 4.85 -10.67
CA SER A 585 20.26 3.52 -10.27
C SER A 585 21.73 3.36 -10.64
N VAL A 586 22.13 3.69 -11.87
CA VAL A 586 23.50 3.47 -12.37
C VAL A 586 24.43 4.64 -12.08
N GLY A 587 23.87 5.83 -11.77
CA GLY A 587 24.66 7.03 -11.49
C GLY A 587 25.59 6.95 -10.28
N LEU A 588 25.30 6.06 -9.33
CA LEU A 588 26.11 5.87 -8.13
C LEU A 588 26.90 4.55 -8.13
N ILE A 589 26.78 3.77 -9.22
CA ILE A 589 27.36 2.43 -9.30
C ILE A 589 28.76 2.51 -9.88
N GLN A 590 29.71 1.96 -9.13
CA GLN A 590 31.09 1.78 -9.58
C GLN A 590 31.52 0.34 -9.33
N HIS A 591 31.57 -0.45 -10.39
CA HIS A 591 31.97 -1.85 -10.34
C HIS A 591 32.77 -2.21 -11.59
N ILE A 592 33.80 -3.05 -11.44
CA ILE A 592 34.72 -3.42 -12.55
C ILE A 592 34.01 -4.09 -13.74
N ASN A 593 32.85 -4.70 -13.52
CA ASN A 593 32.04 -5.37 -14.56
C ASN A 593 30.78 -4.59 -14.96
N ILE A 594 30.68 -3.30 -14.65
CA ILE A 594 29.56 -2.43 -15.04
C ILE A 594 30.13 -1.14 -15.62
N VAL A 595 29.68 -0.78 -16.82
CA VAL A 595 30.17 0.43 -17.51
C VAL A 595 29.78 1.67 -16.73
N LYS A 596 30.76 2.51 -16.42
CA LYS A 596 30.56 3.70 -15.59
C LYS A 596 29.74 4.77 -16.31
N LEU A 597 28.68 5.24 -15.66
CA LEU A 597 27.98 6.46 -16.06
C LEU A 597 28.82 7.66 -15.62
N ILE A 598 29.23 8.49 -16.57
CA ILE A 598 30.02 9.71 -16.34
C ILE A 598 29.09 10.89 -16.07
N GLY A 599 27.94 10.94 -16.74
CA GLY A 599 27.04 12.07 -16.64
C GLY A 599 25.80 11.97 -17.51
N PHE A 600 25.05 13.06 -17.57
CA PHE A 600 23.79 13.14 -18.32
C PHE A 600 23.51 14.55 -18.85
N CYS A 601 22.59 14.66 -19.81
CA CYS A 601 22.00 15.92 -20.26
C CYS A 601 20.47 15.81 -20.18
N SER A 602 19.86 16.77 -19.49
CA SER A 602 18.40 16.94 -19.38
C SER A 602 18.02 18.38 -19.72
N GLN A 603 17.70 18.65 -20.99
CA GLN A 603 17.36 20.00 -21.47
C GLN A 603 16.12 19.96 -22.38
N GLY A 604 15.00 20.52 -21.93
CA GLY A 604 13.71 20.39 -22.62
C GLY A 604 13.31 18.91 -22.71
N ASP A 605 13.04 18.42 -23.92
CA ASP A 605 12.73 17.01 -24.17
C ASP A 605 13.97 16.16 -24.50
N LYS A 606 15.17 16.74 -24.40
CA LYS A 606 16.42 16.07 -24.75
C LYS A 606 16.92 15.29 -23.54
N ARG A 607 17.00 13.97 -23.67
CA ARG A 607 17.55 13.04 -22.67
C ARG A 607 18.74 12.29 -23.26
N LEU A 608 19.92 12.55 -22.70
CA LEU A 608 21.16 11.89 -23.11
C LEU A 608 21.93 11.42 -21.89
N LEU A 609 22.54 10.25 -22.00
CA LEU A 609 23.40 9.63 -20.99
C LEU A 609 24.81 9.51 -21.53
N VAL A 610 25.80 9.78 -20.68
CA VAL A 610 27.22 9.82 -21.05
C VAL A 610 27.94 8.72 -20.29
N TYR A 611 28.38 7.70 -21.01
CA TYR A 611 29.16 6.58 -20.48
C TYR A 611 30.62 6.68 -20.88
N GLU A 612 31.49 5.96 -20.19
CA GLU A 612 32.82 5.69 -20.69
C GLU A 612 32.78 4.91 -22.02
N HIS A 613 33.73 5.19 -22.90
CA HIS A 613 33.79 4.53 -24.20
C HIS A 613 34.51 3.18 -24.11
N MET A 614 33.84 2.11 -24.54
CA MET A 614 34.41 0.76 -24.61
C MET A 614 35.04 0.49 -25.98
N SER A 615 36.38 0.57 -26.06
CA SER A 615 37.13 0.49 -27.33
C SER A 615 36.97 -0.82 -28.10
N ASN A 616 36.70 -1.93 -27.39
CA ASN A 616 36.60 -3.26 -28.00
C ASN A 616 35.22 -3.54 -28.61
N GLY A 617 34.29 -2.59 -28.58
CA GLY A 617 32.94 -2.79 -29.12
C GLY A 617 32.11 -3.80 -28.32
N SER A 618 31.03 -4.27 -28.93
CA SER A 618 30.04 -5.11 -28.27
C SER A 618 30.39 -6.60 -28.34
N LEU A 619 29.98 -7.35 -27.29
CA LEU A 619 30.24 -8.79 -27.20
C LEU A 619 29.56 -9.59 -28.32
N ASP A 620 28.40 -9.15 -28.81
CA ASP A 620 27.74 -9.79 -29.97
C ASP A 620 28.64 -9.78 -31.21
N GLY A 621 29.39 -8.68 -31.42
CA GLY A 621 30.34 -8.56 -32.52
C GLY A 621 31.52 -9.53 -32.41
N HIS A 622 31.90 -9.92 -31.21
CA HIS A 622 32.97 -10.90 -30.96
C HIS A 622 32.47 -12.35 -30.97
N LEU A 623 31.19 -12.58 -30.68
CA LEU A 623 30.60 -13.92 -30.65
C LEU A 623 30.03 -14.37 -32.00
N PHE A 624 29.53 -13.45 -32.82
CA PHE A 624 28.68 -13.79 -33.98
C PHE A 624 29.14 -13.22 -35.34
N LYS A 625 30.28 -12.52 -35.43
CA LYS A 625 30.79 -12.05 -36.73
C LYS A 625 31.26 -13.20 -37.63
N LYS A 626 30.85 -13.18 -38.91
CA LYS A 626 31.34 -14.09 -39.96
C LYS A 626 32.83 -13.86 -40.23
N SER A 627 33.58 -14.95 -40.35
CA SER A 627 35.04 -15.08 -40.33
C SER A 627 35.85 -14.42 -41.47
N ASN A 628 35.48 -13.24 -41.97
CA ASN A 628 36.16 -12.61 -43.11
C ASN A 628 36.96 -11.34 -42.77
N ALA A 629 37.27 -11.09 -41.50
CA ALA A 629 38.28 -10.12 -41.11
C ALA A 629 38.99 -10.64 -39.86
N ASN A 630 40.30 -10.91 -39.98
CA ASN A 630 41.31 -11.35 -39.00
C ASN A 630 41.09 -10.97 -37.51
N GLY A 631 39.99 -11.42 -36.91
CA GLY A 631 39.65 -11.23 -35.51
C GLY A 631 39.42 -12.59 -34.88
N ASP A 632 40.30 -12.97 -33.96
CA ASP A 632 40.24 -14.24 -33.26
C ASP A 632 38.88 -14.41 -32.59
N ILE A 633 38.15 -15.46 -33.01
CA ILE A 633 36.97 -15.93 -32.29
C ILE A 633 37.38 -16.17 -30.84
N LEU A 634 36.69 -15.51 -29.89
CA LEU A 634 37.03 -15.59 -28.47
C LEU A 634 37.18 -17.05 -28.04
N ASN A 635 38.36 -17.42 -27.54
CA ASN A 635 38.60 -18.78 -27.05
C ASN A 635 37.73 -19.07 -25.81
N TRP A 636 37.52 -20.37 -25.53
CA TRP A 636 36.60 -20.80 -24.47
C TRP A 636 36.96 -20.23 -23.09
N ASN A 637 38.24 -20.19 -22.75
CA ASN A 637 38.69 -19.61 -21.49
C ASN A 637 38.30 -18.13 -21.36
N THR A 638 38.47 -17.35 -22.42
CA THR A 638 38.07 -15.93 -22.46
C THR A 638 36.56 -15.78 -22.34
N ARG A 639 35.77 -16.62 -23.02
CA ARG A 639 34.31 -16.64 -22.89
C ARG A 639 33.86 -16.93 -21.46
N PHE A 640 34.47 -17.93 -20.82
CA PHE A 640 34.17 -18.27 -19.43
C PHE A 640 34.47 -17.12 -18.47
N GLN A 641 35.61 -16.43 -18.64
CA GLN A 641 35.92 -15.24 -17.84
C GLN A 641 34.93 -14.10 -18.07
N ILE A 642 34.47 -13.90 -19.30
CA ILE A 642 33.41 -12.92 -19.62
C ILE A 642 32.10 -13.30 -18.90
N THR A 643 31.67 -14.56 -18.98
CA THR A 643 30.47 -15.05 -18.27
C THR A 643 30.57 -14.85 -16.77
N LEU A 644 31.74 -15.16 -16.18
CA LEU A 644 31.99 -14.94 -14.76
C LEU A 644 31.94 -13.45 -14.38
N GLY A 645 32.51 -12.58 -15.22
CA GLY A 645 32.43 -11.13 -15.06
C GLY A 645 30.99 -10.61 -15.11
N ILE A 646 30.17 -11.11 -16.05
CA ILE A 646 28.74 -10.78 -16.13
C ILE A 646 28.02 -11.20 -14.85
N ALA A 647 28.25 -12.44 -14.38
CA ALA A 647 27.65 -12.94 -13.14
C ALA A 647 28.04 -12.10 -11.91
N ARG A 648 29.31 -11.67 -11.81
CA ARG A 648 29.78 -10.76 -10.75
C ARG A 648 29.10 -9.40 -10.82
N GLY A 649 29.01 -8.80 -12.01
CA GLY A 649 28.30 -7.54 -12.22
C GLY A 649 26.82 -7.61 -11.83
N LEU A 650 26.12 -8.66 -12.26
CA LEU A 650 24.71 -8.87 -11.90
C LEU A 650 24.51 -9.13 -10.41
N SER A 651 25.39 -9.92 -9.78
CA SER A 651 25.35 -10.15 -8.34
C SER A 651 25.51 -8.85 -7.56
N TYR A 652 26.44 -7.98 -8.00
CA TYR A 652 26.64 -6.66 -7.40
C TYR A 652 25.38 -5.79 -7.50
N LEU A 653 24.75 -5.75 -8.68
CA LEU A 653 23.50 -5.01 -8.91
C LEU A 653 22.35 -5.48 -8.00
N HIS A 654 22.25 -6.78 -7.75
CA HIS A 654 21.13 -7.36 -7.00
C HIS A 654 21.33 -7.38 -5.47
N GLN A 655 22.56 -7.51 -4.99
CA GLN A 655 22.83 -7.78 -3.57
C GLN A 655 23.55 -6.65 -2.83
N SER A 656 24.32 -5.81 -3.55
CA SER A 656 25.26 -4.86 -2.93
C SER A 656 25.02 -3.39 -3.30
N CYS A 657 24.11 -3.08 -4.22
CA CYS A 657 23.58 -1.72 -4.40
C CYS A 657 22.50 -1.46 -3.36
N ARG A 658 22.84 -0.82 -2.24
CA ARG A 658 21.90 -0.26 -1.26
C ARG A 658 22.16 1.24 -1.10
#